data_AF-A0A4E9EM06-F1
#
_entry.id   AF-A0A4E9EM06-F1
#
_cell.length_a   1.000
_cell.length_b   1.000
_cell.length_c   1.000
_cell.angle_alpha   90.00
_cell.angle_beta   90.00
_cell.angle_gamma   90.00
#
_symmetry.space_group_name_H-M   'P 1'
#
loop_
_entity.id
_entity.type
_entity.pdbx_description
1 polymer ?
#
loop_
_entity_poly.entity_id
_entity_poly.type
_entity_poly.pdbx_seq_one_letter_code
_entity_poly.pdbx_strand_id
1 'polypeptide(L)'
;MRFFSIPSQALVAFLALGSVSARVLTKRDSPVLPGLWADPNIAIVNNTYYLFVTTDGFEGWGGNSFYWWKSPDLVSWTKGEKPFLVLDGKNGNVPWATGNAWAPGFAARGGKYYFYHSGNNPSVSDGHKSIGVAVASHPEGPWKAQSTPMIKGTSDEPIVSNQAIDPAAFQDPKTGKWYIYWGNGVPVVAELNDDMVSLKSGTWKRITGLQDFREGLFVNYRKGTYHLTYSIDDTGSVNYRVGYATADNPLGPWTYRGVILKKDESKGILGTGHNSVINIPGTDEWYIAYHRFHIPDGGGFRRETTIDVLPIKKDTGLFGEVTPTLESAHIINISPGSNIVMVLCSVCETIPWDNLPPTPTDEILIVSSDNAYLQEFWEWPRDCKGYSHYQSLEALNSSAEDLGCGLCRLIYKQVEFCRLKLEELQLGREEDSEFRHAWPLWEFWITKRPDGDGFWILSYTDNNREGLVRLLAAIGINDPLSSVIAGRPVEHDGESPNAISRAIGWIDECNRHSACCHHDTLLPSRVIDVGDNRSSPYVRLWETGGIETGDYIALSYCWGKSPQYTTTKSTLNDRKRQIPISDLPQTHQDAIKLTREFGIGYLWIDSMCICQDDYDDWERESARMLSVYANAYLTINASKGNDSSSGLFYKSSTREYFEFEHTYGGIRGRALACEVPFEEAMQHAYIQLKDDPVSHRGWTLQERVLSRRTLFYSGGQMMFECNHGFRKEDGWAIDGRFPRISSQPQMVSNDQTKDTDLSVSTSELLRSWYQLLATYGGRKLTKPSDKLPAVSGLASIMAERLNDEYVAGHWRSLLITELPWQPGDCKRVPEYRAPSWSWASVDGGIGIRLKGSGYSPLAEVLDVKVNLKGTNPYGEVTEGRLLIQGPMQRLCLSTEGWDPDRPRLSSQGSLVLCTTSTYLETRPQYDFDAFADDRPRLERKFVQSLDGLELYALILLACSHGEDHYIALMIVREQGSGEYRRVGILTLTDETLGWKPGEQRKGERPIITLI
;
A
#
# COMPACT_ATOMS: atom_id res chain seq x y z
N MET A 1 49.18 12.29 -28.82
CA MET A 1 50.40 13.13 -28.88
C MET A 1 50.17 14.38 -28.05
N ARG A 2 51.19 14.74 -27.25
CA ARG A 2 51.34 15.90 -26.32
C ARG A 2 50.71 15.77 -24.92
N PHE A 3 51.62 15.47 -23.99
CA PHE A 3 51.58 15.52 -22.51
C PHE A 3 51.89 16.92 -21.96
N PHE A 4 51.54 17.17 -20.69
CA PHE A 4 52.28 17.88 -19.57
C PHE A 4 51.22 18.18 -18.46
N SER A 5 51.10 17.48 -17.31
CA SER A 5 51.85 17.44 -16.01
C SER A 5 51.75 18.66 -15.05
N ILE A 6 50.92 18.52 -13.97
CA ILE A 6 51.12 18.74 -12.49
C ILE A 6 51.72 20.11 -12.00
N PRO A 7 51.28 20.80 -10.89
CA PRO A 7 51.02 20.27 -9.52
C PRO A 7 49.88 20.84 -8.64
N SER A 8 49.63 20.09 -7.57
CA SER A 8 48.84 20.34 -6.36
C SER A 8 49.50 21.28 -5.33
N GLN A 9 48.68 22.13 -4.68
CA GLN A 9 48.59 22.49 -3.24
C GLN A 9 48.39 24.00 -2.99
N ALA A 10 47.26 24.38 -2.38
CA ALA A 10 47.19 25.00 -1.04
C ALA A 10 45.77 25.54 -0.73
N LEU A 11 45.47 25.58 0.56
CA LEU A 11 44.17 25.66 1.23
C LEU A 11 43.79 27.12 1.62
N VAL A 12 42.50 27.34 1.88
CA VAL A 12 41.86 28.41 2.69
C VAL A 12 41.48 29.74 2.00
N ALA A 13 40.18 29.93 1.76
CA ALA A 13 39.35 30.97 2.41
C ALA A 13 37.97 31.05 1.72
N PHE A 14 36.96 30.38 2.30
CA PHE A 14 35.55 30.63 1.97
C PHE A 14 35.03 31.74 2.89
N LEU A 15 34.64 32.87 2.32
CA LEU A 15 33.73 33.84 2.93
C LEU A 15 32.65 34.19 1.92
N ALA A 16 31.42 34.14 2.44
CA ALA A 16 30.15 34.23 1.74
C ALA A 16 29.96 35.49 0.89
N LEU A 17 29.14 35.37 -0.16
CA LEU A 17 28.16 36.39 -0.60
C LEU A 17 27.19 35.70 -1.57
N GLY A 18 25.93 35.62 -1.19
CA GLY A 18 24.86 34.97 -1.95
C GLY A 18 24.15 35.88 -2.95
N SER A 19 23.34 35.27 -3.81
CA SER A 19 22.03 35.81 -4.23
C SER A 19 21.19 34.70 -4.88
N VAL A 20 20.13 34.28 -4.18
CA VAL A 20 18.69 34.44 -4.47
C VAL A 20 18.14 33.47 -5.52
N SER A 21 17.49 32.41 -5.03
CA SER A 21 16.55 31.57 -5.79
C SER A 21 15.17 32.25 -5.83
N ALA A 22 14.57 32.30 -7.01
CA ALA A 22 13.21 32.82 -7.21
C ALA A 22 12.19 31.80 -6.70
N ARG A 23 11.45 32.20 -5.66
CA ARG A 23 10.31 31.50 -5.06
C ARG A 23 9.12 31.46 -6.03
N VAL A 24 8.49 30.29 -6.17
CA VAL A 24 7.07 30.19 -6.51
C VAL A 24 6.36 29.55 -5.31
N LEU A 25 5.36 30.27 -4.81
CA LEU A 25 4.67 30.06 -3.53
C LEU A 25 3.60 28.96 -3.63
N THR A 26 3.62 27.98 -2.72
CA THR A 26 2.45 27.16 -2.38
C THR A 26 1.72 27.79 -1.18
N LYS A 27 0.39 27.85 -1.27
CA LYS A 27 -0.49 28.52 -0.31
C LYS A 27 -0.27 28.00 1.12
N ARG A 28 0.09 28.94 1.99
CA ARG A 28 0.40 28.82 3.42
C ARG A 28 0.04 30.17 4.01
N ASP A 29 -0.96 30.25 4.88
CA ASP A 29 -1.27 31.51 5.56
C ASP A 29 -1.90 31.19 6.93
N SER A 30 -1.24 31.58 8.03
CA SER A 30 -1.78 31.52 9.39
C SER A 30 -3.11 32.29 9.45
N PRO A 31 -4.07 31.93 10.32
CA PRO A 31 -3.97 30.95 11.40
C PRO A 31 -3.90 29.50 10.96
N VAL A 32 -3.32 28.64 11.80
CA VAL A 32 -3.19 27.20 11.54
C VAL A 32 -4.55 26.49 11.50
N LEU A 33 -5.54 27.01 12.23
CA LEU A 33 -6.93 26.58 12.12
C LEU A 33 -7.75 27.66 11.38
N PRO A 34 -8.49 27.31 10.32
CA PRO A 34 -9.35 28.27 9.64
C PRO A 34 -10.54 28.67 10.52
N GLY A 35 -10.72 29.98 10.73
CA GLY A 35 -11.82 30.55 11.52
C GLY A 35 -11.37 31.11 12.87
N LEU A 36 -12.35 31.41 13.74
CA LEU A 36 -12.11 32.02 15.04
C LEU A 36 -12.09 30.96 16.13
N TRP A 37 -10.88 30.70 16.64
CA TRP A 37 -10.60 29.65 17.62
C TRP A 37 -9.61 30.20 18.63
N ALA A 38 -9.82 29.85 19.89
CA ALA A 38 -9.00 30.32 20.98
C ALA A 38 -8.61 29.18 21.92
N ASP A 39 -7.80 29.54 22.91
CA ASP A 39 -7.43 28.71 24.05
C ASP A 39 -6.98 27.28 23.66
N PRO A 40 -5.96 27.11 22.81
CA PRO A 40 -5.62 25.79 22.29
C PRO A 40 -4.98 24.89 23.36
N ASN A 41 -5.51 23.67 23.51
CA ASN A 41 -4.78 22.54 24.05
C ASN A 41 -4.34 21.61 22.92
N ILE A 42 -3.03 21.54 22.68
CA ILE A 42 -2.41 20.60 21.76
C ILE A 42 -2.01 19.29 22.47
N ALA A 43 -2.21 18.16 21.80
CA ALA A 43 -1.86 16.83 22.31
C ALA A 43 -1.38 15.93 21.17
N ILE A 44 -0.65 14.87 21.51
CA ILE A 44 -0.19 13.85 20.56
C ILE A 44 -0.74 12.50 21.01
N VAL A 45 -1.48 11.83 20.13
CA VAL A 45 -2.06 10.51 20.37
C VAL A 45 -1.79 9.65 19.14
N ASN A 46 -1.05 8.54 19.29
CA ASN A 46 -0.73 7.60 18.22
C ASN A 46 -0.20 8.30 16.94
N ASN A 47 0.84 9.12 17.08
CA ASN A 47 1.44 9.93 16.01
C ASN A 47 0.49 10.90 15.29
N THR A 48 -0.69 11.17 15.85
CA THR A 48 -1.63 12.18 15.36
C THR A 48 -1.66 13.35 16.34
N TYR A 49 -1.53 14.57 15.81
CA TYR A 49 -1.68 15.79 16.58
C TYR A 49 -3.15 16.11 16.73
N TYR A 50 -3.58 16.42 17.95
CA TYR A 50 -4.93 16.88 18.25
C TYR A 50 -4.87 18.30 18.80
N LEU A 51 -5.80 19.14 18.35
CA LEU A 51 -6.08 20.44 18.93
C LEU A 51 -7.51 20.45 19.43
N PHE A 52 -7.66 20.80 20.70
CA PHE A 52 -8.94 21.15 21.28
C PHE A 52 -8.91 22.65 21.55
N VAL A 53 -9.95 23.37 21.13
CA VAL A 53 -9.99 24.84 21.14
C VAL A 53 -11.36 25.35 21.59
N THR A 54 -11.38 26.51 22.24
CA THR A 54 -12.59 27.31 22.45
C THR A 54 -13.14 27.76 21.10
N THR A 55 -14.45 27.61 20.88
CA THR A 55 -15.14 28.22 19.73
C THR A 55 -15.29 29.73 19.99
N ASP A 56 -14.56 30.57 19.25
CA ASP A 56 -14.52 32.02 19.46
C ASP A 56 -15.42 32.77 18.45
N GLY A 57 -15.45 34.10 18.48
CA GLY A 57 -16.27 34.92 17.56
C GLY A 57 -17.63 35.34 18.11
N PHE A 58 -17.90 35.08 19.39
CA PHE A 58 -19.16 35.43 20.07
C PHE A 58 -18.92 36.54 21.10
N GLU A 59 -19.81 37.53 21.14
CA GLU A 59 -19.77 38.59 22.15
C GLU A 59 -19.78 37.98 23.56
N GLY A 60 -18.96 38.54 24.47
CA GLY A 60 -18.79 38.02 25.84
C GLY A 60 -18.27 36.58 25.92
N TRP A 61 -17.59 36.09 24.87
CA TRP A 61 -17.12 34.70 24.76
C TRP A 61 -18.25 33.68 24.93
N GLY A 62 -19.42 33.97 24.37
CA GLY A 62 -20.65 33.17 24.54
C GLY A 62 -20.68 31.80 23.85
N GLY A 63 -19.60 31.37 23.17
CA GLY A 63 -19.54 30.06 22.53
C GLY A 63 -19.83 28.93 23.51
N ASN A 64 -20.58 27.91 23.07
CA ASN A 64 -21.09 26.85 23.95
C ASN A 64 -20.69 25.43 23.51
N SER A 65 -19.84 25.29 22.51
CA SER A 65 -19.55 24.01 21.87
C SER A 65 -18.04 23.78 21.73
N PHE A 66 -17.61 22.53 21.85
CA PHE A 66 -16.25 22.09 21.58
C PHE A 66 -16.17 21.15 20.38
N TYR A 67 -15.15 21.37 19.56
CA TYR A 67 -14.77 20.52 18.43
C TYR A 67 -13.33 20.04 18.63
N TRP A 68 -13.03 18.85 18.15
CA TRP A 68 -11.66 18.40 18.02
C TRP A 68 -11.15 18.74 16.61
N TRP A 69 -9.85 18.98 16.52
CA TRP A 69 -9.10 19.10 15.29
C TRP A 69 -7.99 18.07 15.31
N LYS A 70 -7.71 17.43 14.17
CA LYS A 70 -6.59 16.50 14.05
C LYS A 70 -5.71 16.82 12.85
N SER A 71 -4.43 16.57 12.99
CA SER A 71 -3.44 16.77 11.94
C SER A 71 -2.38 15.66 11.98
N PRO A 72 -1.91 15.17 10.82
CA PRO A 72 -0.78 14.25 10.75
C PRO A 72 0.58 14.96 10.84
N ASP A 73 0.64 16.27 10.63
CA ASP A 73 1.87 17.00 10.27
C ASP A 73 1.95 18.40 10.90
N LEU A 74 1.10 18.74 11.88
CA LEU A 74 0.94 20.10 12.46
C LEU A 74 0.51 21.21 11.49
N VAL A 75 0.33 20.89 10.20
CA VAL A 75 0.05 21.86 9.13
C VAL A 75 -1.36 21.66 8.58
N SER A 76 -1.71 20.43 8.24
CA SER A 76 -2.96 20.04 7.62
C SER A 76 -3.95 19.62 8.70
N TRP A 77 -4.90 20.49 9.05
CA TRP A 77 -5.86 20.24 10.13
C TRP A 77 -7.25 19.90 9.60
N THR A 78 -7.83 18.82 10.13
CA THR A 78 -9.22 18.39 9.89
C THR A 78 -10.04 18.58 11.15
N LYS A 79 -11.18 19.28 11.04
CA LYS A 79 -12.13 19.46 12.14
C LYS A 79 -13.15 18.33 12.20
N GLY A 80 -13.55 17.93 13.40
CA GLY A 80 -14.75 17.12 13.59
C GLY A 80 -16.01 17.83 13.08
N GLU A 81 -16.90 17.11 12.40
CA GLU A 81 -18.11 17.70 11.80
C GLU A 81 -19.13 18.19 12.83
N LYS A 82 -19.22 17.49 13.97
CA LYS A 82 -20.19 17.77 15.04
C LYS A 82 -19.48 18.16 16.32
N PRO A 83 -20.06 19.05 17.14
CA PRO A 83 -19.49 19.34 18.44
C PRO A 83 -19.61 18.11 19.33
N PHE A 84 -18.52 17.76 20.02
CA PHE A 84 -18.50 16.59 20.89
C PHE A 84 -18.96 16.91 22.31
N LEU A 85 -18.83 18.17 22.74
CA LEU A 85 -19.50 18.71 23.92
C LEU A 85 -20.27 19.99 23.56
N VAL A 86 -21.49 20.11 24.11
CA VAL A 86 -22.39 21.26 23.98
C VAL A 86 -22.88 21.61 25.39
N LEU A 87 -22.54 22.81 25.85
CA LEU A 87 -22.88 23.36 27.16
C LEU A 87 -24.17 24.19 27.02
N ASP A 88 -25.31 23.50 26.95
CA ASP A 88 -26.64 24.12 26.83
C ASP A 88 -27.64 23.51 27.83
N GLY A 89 -27.17 23.34 29.07
CA GLY A 89 -27.93 22.74 30.16
C GLY A 89 -28.54 21.41 29.77
N LYS A 90 -29.87 21.29 29.89
CA LYS A 90 -30.62 20.07 29.52
C LYS A 90 -30.65 19.76 28.03
N ASN A 91 -30.40 20.76 27.17
CA ASN A 91 -30.38 20.59 25.71
C ASN A 91 -28.99 20.20 25.20
N GLY A 92 -27.96 20.36 26.03
CA GLY A 92 -26.59 19.93 25.76
C GLY A 92 -26.27 18.56 26.35
N ASN A 93 -24.99 18.18 26.29
CA ASN A 93 -24.47 16.94 26.90
C ASN A 93 -23.54 17.22 28.10
N VAL A 94 -23.49 18.47 28.57
CA VAL A 94 -22.90 18.88 29.85
C VAL A 94 -24.00 19.50 30.73
N PRO A 95 -24.74 18.70 31.51
CA PRO A 95 -26.05 19.11 32.04
C PRO A 95 -26.00 20.24 33.08
N TRP A 96 -24.85 20.46 33.72
CA TRP A 96 -24.66 21.50 34.73
C TRP A 96 -24.23 22.86 34.13
N ALA A 97 -23.84 22.92 32.86
CA ALA A 97 -23.29 24.11 32.23
C ALA A 97 -24.22 24.68 31.14
N THR A 98 -24.35 26.00 31.06
CA THR A 98 -25.32 26.71 30.18
C THR A 98 -24.68 27.56 29.08
N GLY A 99 -23.36 27.49 28.92
CA GLY A 99 -22.63 28.20 27.88
C GLY A 99 -21.17 28.40 28.28
N ASN A 100 -20.48 29.29 27.58
CA ASN A 100 -19.08 29.64 27.86
C ASN A 100 -18.18 28.40 27.91
N ALA A 101 -18.19 27.63 26.82
CA ALA A 101 -17.31 26.50 26.59
C ALA A 101 -15.88 27.01 26.40
N TRP A 102 -15.18 27.22 27.51
CA TRP A 102 -13.87 27.87 27.55
C TRP A 102 -12.76 26.89 27.93
N ALA A 103 -11.58 27.12 27.34
CA ALA A 103 -10.28 26.60 27.73
C ALA A 103 -10.27 25.09 28.02
N PRO A 104 -10.08 24.26 26.99
CA PRO A 104 -9.96 22.82 27.15
C PRO A 104 -8.64 22.40 27.82
N GLY A 105 -8.71 21.33 28.60
CA GLY A 105 -7.58 20.57 29.12
C GLY A 105 -7.68 19.11 28.67
N PHE A 106 -6.56 18.46 28.34
CA PHE A 106 -6.55 17.08 27.82
C PHE A 106 -5.55 16.18 28.56
N ALA A 107 -5.95 14.93 28.81
CA ALA A 107 -5.08 13.88 29.34
C ALA A 107 -5.45 12.50 28.79
N ALA A 108 -4.48 11.59 28.76
CA ALA A 108 -4.66 10.19 28.42
C ALA A 108 -4.11 9.30 29.54
N ARG A 109 -4.89 8.32 30.00
CA ARG A 109 -4.48 7.35 31.04
C ARG A 109 -5.25 6.04 30.91
N GLY A 110 -4.54 4.91 30.93
CA GLY A 110 -5.17 3.59 31.00
C GLY A 110 -6.10 3.28 29.82
N GLY A 111 -5.73 3.68 28.60
CA GLY A 111 -6.55 3.50 27.40
C GLY A 111 -7.79 4.40 27.31
N LYS A 112 -7.92 5.38 28.22
CA LYS A 112 -9.01 6.36 28.22
C LYS A 112 -8.46 7.78 28.06
N TYR A 113 -9.33 8.66 27.59
CA TYR A 113 -9.06 10.08 27.39
C TYR A 113 -9.97 10.91 28.28
N TYR A 114 -9.41 12.01 28.78
CA TYR A 114 -10.05 12.91 29.74
C TYR A 114 -9.99 14.33 29.19
N PHE A 115 -11.15 14.95 29.10
CA PHE A 115 -11.33 16.31 28.60
C PHE A 115 -11.85 17.20 29.72
N TYR A 116 -10.99 18.05 30.24
CA TYR A 116 -11.34 19.07 31.22
C TYR A 116 -11.78 20.33 30.49
N HIS A 117 -12.75 21.05 31.04
CA HIS A 117 -13.23 22.27 30.42
C HIS A 117 -13.84 23.20 31.45
N SER A 118 -13.89 24.48 31.11
CA SER A 118 -14.62 25.48 31.89
C SER A 118 -16.02 25.68 31.32
N GLY A 119 -16.97 26.10 32.15
CA GLY A 119 -18.36 26.32 31.74
C GLY A 119 -19.12 27.26 32.64
N ASN A 120 -20.12 27.96 32.08
CA ASN A 120 -21.03 28.78 32.86
C ASN A 120 -21.95 27.93 33.72
N ASN A 121 -21.78 28.01 35.04
CA ASN A 121 -22.57 27.25 35.99
C ASN A 121 -23.64 28.17 36.61
N PRO A 122 -24.92 28.04 36.23
CA PRO A 122 -25.99 28.89 36.75
C PRO A 122 -26.32 28.59 38.23
N SER A 123 -25.77 27.52 38.81
CA SER A 123 -25.99 27.16 40.22
C SER A 123 -25.03 27.86 41.19
N VAL A 124 -24.11 28.67 40.68
CA VAL A 124 -23.21 29.53 41.45
C VAL A 124 -23.52 31.00 41.12
N SER A 125 -23.04 31.94 41.94
CA SER A 125 -23.33 33.39 41.79
C SER A 125 -23.16 33.88 40.35
N ASP A 126 -24.09 34.73 39.91
CA ASP A 126 -24.21 35.19 38.51
C ASP A 126 -22.86 35.53 37.86
N GLY A 127 -22.48 34.75 36.85
CA GLY A 127 -21.29 34.97 36.03
C GLY A 127 -20.07 34.11 36.35
N HIS A 128 -20.05 33.37 37.47
CA HIS A 128 -18.91 32.50 37.81
C HIS A 128 -18.85 31.22 36.96
N LYS A 129 -17.62 30.74 36.74
CA LYS A 129 -17.31 29.55 35.95
C LYS A 129 -16.88 28.40 36.85
N SER A 130 -17.16 27.19 36.40
CA SER A 130 -16.76 25.95 37.06
C SER A 130 -16.03 25.05 36.05
N ILE A 131 -15.22 24.11 36.54
CA ILE A 131 -14.50 23.15 35.71
C ILE A 131 -15.18 21.79 35.79
N GLY A 132 -15.45 21.18 34.65
CA GLY A 132 -15.89 19.79 34.53
C GLY A 132 -14.87 18.90 33.83
N VAL A 133 -15.24 17.63 33.75
CA VAL A 133 -14.47 16.60 33.04
C VAL A 133 -15.42 15.69 32.26
N ALA A 134 -15.01 15.32 31.05
CA ALA A 134 -15.63 14.30 30.22
C ALA A 134 -14.64 13.18 29.89
N VAL A 135 -15.15 11.97 29.70
CA VAL A 135 -14.33 10.76 29.46
C VAL A 135 -14.73 10.12 28.13
N ALA A 136 -13.73 9.63 27.37
CA ALA A 136 -13.92 8.87 26.14
C ALA A 136 -12.91 7.71 26.03
N SER A 137 -13.22 6.74 25.16
CA SER A 137 -12.31 5.65 24.77
C SER A 137 -11.48 5.96 23.51
N HIS A 138 -11.78 7.08 22.84
CA HIS A 138 -11.06 7.58 21.66
C HIS A 138 -10.99 9.12 21.73
N PRO A 139 -9.90 9.79 21.28
CA PRO A 139 -9.77 11.25 21.35
C PRO A 139 -10.88 12.01 20.59
N GLU A 140 -11.47 11.37 19.57
CA GLU A 140 -12.60 11.94 18.81
C GLU A 140 -13.97 11.73 19.48
N GLY A 141 -14.02 11.04 20.62
CA GLY A 141 -15.24 10.68 21.34
C GLY A 141 -15.75 9.26 21.03
N PRO A 142 -17.00 8.93 21.39
CA PRO A 142 -17.96 9.80 22.07
C PRO A 142 -17.52 10.15 23.50
N TRP A 143 -17.74 11.41 23.87
CA TRP A 143 -17.38 11.95 25.19
C TRP A 143 -18.58 11.94 26.14
N LYS A 144 -18.34 11.52 27.38
CA LYS A 144 -19.35 11.53 28.45
C LYS A 144 -18.92 12.44 29.59
N ALA A 145 -19.60 13.57 29.74
CA ALA A 145 -19.36 14.52 30.83
C ALA A 145 -19.95 14.04 32.17
N GLN A 146 -19.33 14.47 33.28
CA GLN A 146 -19.93 14.34 34.60
C GLN A 146 -21.21 15.17 34.72
N SER A 147 -22.15 14.70 35.54
CA SER A 147 -23.43 15.39 35.78
C SER A 147 -23.31 16.64 36.65
N THR A 148 -22.18 16.81 37.36
CA THR A 148 -21.85 17.96 38.20
C THR A 148 -20.44 18.45 37.87
N PRO A 149 -20.10 19.73 38.13
CA PRO A 149 -18.74 20.20 37.97
C PRO A 149 -17.79 19.50 38.95
N MET A 150 -16.55 19.27 38.52
CA MET A 150 -15.46 18.72 39.34
C MET A 150 -14.88 19.77 40.28
N ILE A 151 -14.81 21.03 39.83
CA ILE A 151 -14.40 22.20 40.62
C ILE A 151 -15.49 23.26 40.44
N LYS A 152 -16.14 23.66 41.53
CA LYS A 152 -17.27 24.60 41.53
C LYS A 152 -16.81 26.05 41.43
N GLY A 153 -15.66 26.41 42.01
CA GLY A 153 -15.19 27.79 42.10
C GLY A 153 -15.91 28.62 43.18
N THR A 154 -16.41 27.98 44.23
CA THR A 154 -17.22 28.58 45.30
C THR A 154 -16.48 28.61 46.64
N SER A 155 -16.96 29.43 47.58
CA SER A 155 -16.29 29.65 48.88
C SER A 155 -16.21 28.43 49.81
N ASP A 156 -16.91 27.34 49.50
CA ASP A 156 -16.80 26.04 50.18
C ASP A 156 -15.56 25.24 49.76
N GLU A 157 -14.84 25.67 48.71
CA GLU A 157 -13.60 25.02 48.27
C GLU A 157 -12.38 25.47 49.08
N PRO A 158 -11.35 24.61 49.26
CA PRO A 158 -10.17 24.94 50.07
C PRO A 158 -9.42 26.20 49.60
N ILE A 159 -9.39 26.45 48.29
CA ILE A 159 -8.75 27.64 47.69
C ILE A 159 -9.62 28.13 46.53
N VAL A 160 -10.16 29.33 46.65
CA VAL A 160 -10.95 29.96 45.59
C VAL A 160 -10.04 30.69 44.61
N SER A 161 -10.08 30.30 43.33
CA SER A 161 -9.21 30.84 42.28
C SER A 161 -9.76 32.10 41.59
N ASN A 162 -10.61 32.88 42.26
CA ASN A 162 -11.51 33.91 41.70
C ASN A 162 -12.49 33.34 40.65
N GLN A 163 -12.00 32.91 39.49
CA GLN A 163 -12.75 32.06 38.57
C GLN A 163 -12.08 30.68 38.48
N ALA A 164 -12.87 29.61 38.56
CA ALA A 164 -12.41 28.26 38.26
C ALA A 164 -12.46 28.04 36.75
N ILE A 165 -11.38 28.43 36.07
CA ILE A 165 -11.19 28.29 34.63
C ILE A 165 -9.78 27.79 34.29
N ASP A 166 -9.55 27.51 33.01
CA ASP A 166 -8.25 27.15 32.42
C ASP A 166 -7.60 25.90 33.03
N PRO A 167 -8.31 24.74 33.04
CA PRO A 167 -7.74 23.50 33.55
C PRO A 167 -6.62 22.97 32.65
N ALA A 168 -5.47 22.64 33.24
CA ALA A 168 -4.41 21.88 32.58
C ALA A 168 -4.00 20.68 33.44
N ALA A 169 -4.12 19.48 32.87
CA ALA A 169 -3.70 18.25 33.50
C ALA A 169 -2.23 17.94 33.15
N PHE A 170 -1.48 17.42 34.12
CA PHE A 170 -0.07 17.08 33.94
C PHE A 170 0.27 15.82 34.73
N GLN A 171 0.92 14.87 34.06
CA GLN A 171 1.50 13.71 34.71
C GLN A 171 2.92 14.03 35.12
N ASP A 172 3.24 13.85 36.39
CA ASP A 172 4.61 13.93 36.87
C ASP A 172 5.39 12.67 36.44
N PRO A 173 6.38 12.78 35.54
CA PRO A 173 7.12 11.61 35.07
C PRO A 173 8.04 11.01 36.15
N LYS A 174 8.34 11.74 37.24
CA LYS A 174 9.15 11.21 38.34
C LYS A 174 8.36 10.26 39.25
N THR A 175 7.06 10.51 39.42
CA THR A 175 6.24 9.79 40.40
C THR A 175 5.05 9.05 39.80
N GLY A 176 4.73 9.31 38.54
CA GLY A 176 3.52 8.81 37.85
C GLY A 176 2.22 9.47 38.31
N LYS A 177 2.27 10.37 39.30
CA LYS A 177 1.10 11.08 39.83
C LYS A 177 0.55 12.08 38.83
N TRP A 178 -0.75 12.32 38.91
CA TRP A 178 -1.43 13.31 38.10
C TRP A 178 -1.80 14.53 38.91
N TYR A 179 -1.63 15.70 38.30
CA TYR A 179 -1.98 17.00 38.88
C TYR A 179 -2.88 17.75 37.90
N ILE A 180 -3.74 18.61 38.43
CA ILE A 180 -4.48 19.59 37.64
C ILE A 180 -4.20 21.00 38.15
N TYR A 181 -3.96 21.91 37.22
CA TYR A 181 -3.66 23.32 37.43
C TYR A 181 -4.81 24.15 36.88
N TRP A 182 -5.19 25.22 37.56
CA TRP A 182 -6.25 26.11 37.10
C TRP A 182 -6.22 27.48 37.79
N GLY A 183 -7.05 28.41 37.30
CA GLY A 183 -7.40 29.64 38.00
C GLY A 183 -7.17 30.93 37.22
N ASN A 184 -7.86 32.00 37.64
CA ASN A 184 -7.72 33.34 37.09
C ASN A 184 -7.43 34.35 38.22
N GLY A 185 -6.31 35.08 38.16
CA GLY A 185 -5.80 35.95 39.23
C GLY A 185 -5.21 35.19 40.43
N VAL A 186 -5.67 33.98 40.69
CA VAL A 186 -5.17 33.09 41.74
C VAL A 186 -4.81 31.73 41.13
N PRO A 187 -3.51 31.39 41.00
CA PRO A 187 -3.10 30.12 40.40
C PRO A 187 -3.14 29.00 41.44
N VAL A 188 -3.76 27.87 41.10
CA VAL A 188 -3.99 26.73 42.01
C VAL A 188 -3.57 25.41 41.35
N VAL A 189 -3.09 24.47 42.16
CA VAL A 189 -2.81 23.08 41.77
C VAL A 189 -3.36 22.10 42.81
N ALA A 190 -3.81 20.92 42.37
CA ALA A 190 -4.17 19.80 43.23
C ALA A 190 -3.78 18.46 42.58
N GLU A 191 -3.60 17.41 43.38
CA GLU A 191 -3.39 16.03 42.88
C GLU A 191 -4.75 15.45 42.43
N LEU A 192 -4.77 14.83 41.25
CA LEU A 192 -5.90 14.06 40.75
C LEU A 192 -5.90 12.66 41.40
N ASN A 193 -7.08 12.13 41.70
CA ASN A 193 -7.21 10.71 42.03
C ASN A 193 -6.99 9.83 40.78
N ASP A 194 -6.83 8.53 40.99
CA ASP A 194 -6.55 7.58 39.90
C ASP A 194 -7.68 7.47 38.87
N ASP A 195 -8.90 7.87 39.24
CA ASP A 195 -10.04 7.93 38.35
C ASP A 195 -9.96 9.07 37.32
N MET A 196 -9.04 10.02 37.51
CA MET A 196 -8.83 11.24 36.71
C MET A 196 -10.05 12.18 36.65
N VAL A 197 -11.08 11.92 37.44
CA VAL A 197 -12.35 12.65 37.45
C VAL A 197 -12.73 13.17 38.83
N SER A 198 -11.82 13.08 39.80
CA SER A 198 -11.94 13.66 41.12
C SER A 198 -10.58 14.11 41.68
N LEU A 199 -10.61 15.06 42.62
CA LEU A 199 -9.41 15.60 43.27
C LEU A 199 -9.11 14.88 44.59
N LYS A 200 -7.82 14.73 44.89
CA LYS A 200 -7.37 14.17 46.16
C LYS A 200 -7.49 15.21 47.27
N SER A 201 -8.25 14.88 48.31
CA SER A 201 -8.50 15.77 49.45
C SER A 201 -7.20 16.22 50.14
N GLY A 202 -7.15 17.47 50.56
CA GLY A 202 -6.00 18.06 51.27
C GLY A 202 -4.78 18.42 50.41
N THR A 203 -4.86 18.26 49.07
CA THR A 203 -3.71 18.51 48.17
C THR A 203 -3.71 19.86 47.47
N TRP A 204 -4.74 20.67 47.70
CA TRP A 204 -4.91 21.98 47.08
C TRP A 204 -3.80 22.93 47.54
N LYS A 205 -3.13 23.57 46.59
CA LYS A 205 -2.04 24.50 46.87
C LYS A 205 -2.13 25.72 45.98
N ARG A 206 -2.04 26.91 46.60
CA ARG A 206 -1.84 28.16 45.86
C ARG A 206 -0.40 28.18 45.33
N ILE A 207 -0.27 28.39 44.04
CA ILE A 207 1.02 28.48 43.37
C ILE A 207 1.66 29.84 43.69
N THR A 208 2.95 29.84 43.99
CA THR A 208 3.73 31.04 44.32
C THR A 208 4.92 31.19 43.39
N GLY A 209 5.40 32.43 43.23
CA GLY A 209 6.60 32.74 42.42
C GLY A 209 6.32 33.05 40.94
N LEU A 210 5.06 33.28 40.58
CA LEU A 210 4.64 33.80 39.27
C LEU A 210 4.48 35.32 39.35
N GLN A 211 4.97 36.05 38.35
CA GLN A 211 4.82 37.51 38.27
C GLN A 211 3.66 37.86 37.36
N ASP A 212 2.79 38.77 37.80
CA ASP A 212 1.65 39.28 37.01
C ASP A 212 0.72 38.18 36.46
N PHE A 213 0.60 37.06 37.16
CA PHE A 213 -0.25 35.94 36.76
C PHE A 213 -1.68 36.41 36.47
N ARG A 214 -2.16 36.14 35.25
CA ARG A 214 -3.58 36.22 34.91
C ARG A 214 -4.25 34.87 34.94
N GLU A 215 -3.88 33.93 34.06
CA GLU A 215 -4.61 32.68 33.80
C GLU A 215 -3.77 31.70 32.95
N GLY A 216 -4.38 30.65 32.37
CA GLY A 216 -3.77 29.81 31.32
C GLY A 216 -2.52 29.02 31.74
N LEU A 217 -2.54 28.38 32.91
CA LEU A 217 -1.41 27.58 33.41
C LEU A 217 -1.17 26.35 32.52
N PHE A 218 0.08 26.07 32.13
CA PHE A 218 0.44 24.84 31.41
C PHE A 218 1.81 24.34 31.86
N VAL A 219 1.92 23.04 32.19
CA VAL A 219 3.16 22.45 32.73
C VAL A 219 3.74 21.41 31.78
N ASN A 220 5.05 21.49 31.58
CA ASN A 220 5.85 20.48 30.89
C ASN A 220 7.03 20.05 31.76
N TYR A 221 7.56 18.86 31.49
CA TYR A 221 8.77 18.36 32.12
C TYR A 221 9.86 18.16 31.08
N ARG A 222 11.06 18.64 31.37
CA ARG A 222 12.22 18.46 30.50
C ARG A 222 13.48 18.28 31.34
N LYS A 223 14.17 17.15 31.15
CA LYS A 223 15.52 16.89 31.69
C LYS A 223 15.70 17.29 33.17
N GLY A 224 14.79 16.84 34.04
CA GLY A 224 14.86 17.08 35.49
C GLY A 224 14.12 18.31 35.99
N THR A 225 13.73 19.23 35.11
CA THR A 225 13.12 20.52 35.44
C THR A 225 11.64 20.55 35.04
N TYR A 226 10.79 21.17 35.86
CA TYR A 226 9.40 21.47 35.54
C TYR A 226 9.31 22.89 35.00
N HIS A 227 8.60 23.04 33.89
CA HIS A 227 8.45 24.26 33.10
C HIS A 227 6.98 24.65 33.16
N LEU A 228 6.66 25.82 33.71
CA LEU A 228 5.30 26.34 33.77
C LEU A 228 5.20 27.59 32.90
N THR A 229 4.32 27.56 31.91
CA THR A 229 3.88 28.74 31.17
C THR A 229 2.53 29.22 31.69
N TYR A 230 2.27 30.51 31.60
CA TYR A 230 1.01 31.13 32.00
C TYR A 230 0.79 32.45 31.29
N SER A 231 -0.45 32.89 31.19
CA SER A 231 -0.79 34.18 30.60
C SER A 231 -0.63 35.34 31.59
N ILE A 232 -0.14 36.46 31.08
CA ILE A 232 -0.06 37.76 31.75
C ILE A 232 -0.95 38.75 30.96
N ASP A 233 -1.61 39.65 31.68
CA ASP A 233 -2.57 40.64 31.14
C ASP A 233 -3.91 40.02 30.71
N ASP A 234 -4.85 40.83 30.23
CA ASP A 234 -6.19 40.40 29.80
C ASP A 234 -6.23 39.89 28.36
N THR A 235 -7.02 38.84 28.05
CA THR A 235 -7.15 38.35 26.67
C THR A 235 -7.74 39.41 25.72
N GLY A 236 -8.51 40.39 26.21
CA GLY A 236 -8.95 41.55 25.43
C GLY A 236 -7.89 42.63 25.21
N SER A 237 -6.75 42.55 25.90
CA SER A 237 -5.63 43.48 25.77
C SER A 237 -4.70 43.05 24.63
N VAL A 238 -4.26 44.01 23.82
CA VAL A 238 -3.20 43.77 22.82
C VAL A 238 -1.89 43.30 23.47
N ASN A 239 -1.72 43.52 24.78
CA ASN A 239 -0.53 43.14 25.54
C ASN A 239 -0.63 41.74 26.18
N TYR A 240 -1.69 40.97 25.90
CA TYR A 240 -1.77 39.56 26.33
C TYR A 240 -0.54 38.79 25.86
N ARG A 241 0.13 38.10 26.79
CA ARG A 241 1.48 37.53 26.60
C ARG A 241 1.73 36.34 27.52
N VAL A 242 2.72 35.50 27.20
CA VAL A 242 3.06 34.29 27.98
C VAL A 242 4.28 34.53 28.88
N GLY A 243 4.05 34.45 30.19
CA GLY A 243 5.09 34.34 31.21
C GLY A 243 5.57 32.90 31.40
N TYR A 244 6.78 32.76 31.92
CA TYR A 244 7.44 31.46 32.11
C TYR A 244 8.10 31.36 33.48
N ALA A 245 8.01 30.19 34.12
CA ALA A 245 8.65 29.89 35.39
C ALA A 245 9.14 28.43 35.45
N THR A 246 10.05 28.14 36.37
CA THR A 246 10.61 26.78 36.55
C THR A 246 10.59 26.32 38.00
N ALA A 247 10.53 25.01 38.23
CA ALA A 247 10.64 24.41 39.56
C ALA A 247 11.32 23.02 39.49
N ASP A 248 11.74 22.51 40.65
CA ASP A 248 12.35 21.16 40.78
C ASP A 248 11.31 20.05 41.03
N ASN A 249 10.05 20.43 41.28
CA ASN A 249 8.91 19.55 41.53
C ASN A 249 7.62 20.21 40.99
N PRO A 250 6.55 19.45 40.71
CA PRO A 250 5.34 19.98 40.07
C PRO A 250 4.57 20.98 40.95
N LEU A 251 4.82 21.03 42.27
CA LEU A 251 4.11 21.91 43.20
C LEU A 251 4.83 23.22 43.48
N GLY A 252 5.98 23.49 42.85
CA GLY A 252 6.82 24.66 43.15
C GLY A 252 7.58 24.59 44.49
N PRO A 253 8.10 25.71 45.02
CA PRO A 253 7.89 27.08 44.56
C PRO A 253 8.44 27.30 43.16
N TRP A 254 7.78 28.17 42.39
CA TRP A 254 8.20 28.48 41.04
C TRP A 254 9.16 29.66 41.02
N THR A 255 10.12 29.64 40.12
CA THR A 255 11.05 30.74 39.88
C THR A 255 10.72 31.37 38.55
N TYR A 256 10.27 32.62 38.55
CA TYR A 256 9.98 33.38 37.34
C TYR A 256 11.21 33.54 36.44
N ARG A 257 11.02 33.36 35.12
CA ARG A 257 12.08 33.37 34.10
C ARG A 257 11.86 34.42 33.00
N GLY A 258 10.82 35.24 33.11
CA GLY A 258 10.50 36.28 32.12
C GLY A 258 9.29 35.94 31.24
N VAL A 259 9.06 36.82 30.26
CA VAL A 259 8.08 36.63 29.18
C VAL A 259 8.76 35.90 28.03
N ILE A 260 8.11 34.86 27.50
CA ILE A 260 8.63 34.06 26.38
C ILE A 260 7.85 34.24 25.09
N LEU A 261 6.62 34.77 25.12
CA LEU A 261 5.85 35.07 23.91
C LEU A 261 5.07 36.37 24.13
N LYS A 262 5.14 37.29 23.17
CA LYS A 262 4.50 38.62 23.21
C LYS A 262 4.18 39.08 21.78
N LYS A 263 3.33 40.10 21.69
CA LYS A 263 2.96 40.76 20.43
C LYS A 263 4.18 41.18 19.58
N ASP A 264 3.98 41.19 18.27
CA ASP A 264 4.89 41.78 17.28
C ASP A 264 4.09 42.78 16.43
N GLU A 265 4.10 44.05 16.86
CA GLU A 265 3.35 45.13 16.21
C GLU A 265 3.79 45.36 14.77
N SER A 266 5.05 45.06 14.42
CA SER A 266 5.56 45.22 13.06
C SER A 266 4.90 44.28 12.05
N LYS A 267 4.34 43.16 12.53
CA LYS A 267 3.60 42.17 11.76
C LYS A 267 2.09 42.24 11.98
N GLY A 268 1.59 43.17 12.81
CA GLY A 268 0.19 43.22 13.22
C GLY A 268 -0.23 42.07 14.15
N ILE A 269 0.73 41.32 14.71
CA ILE A 269 0.46 40.22 15.64
C ILE A 269 0.24 40.78 17.04
N LEU A 270 -0.99 40.70 17.55
CA LEU A 270 -1.40 41.27 18.84
C LEU A 270 -2.04 40.21 19.75
N GLY A 271 -1.96 40.41 21.07
CA GLY A 271 -2.66 39.57 22.05
C GLY A 271 -2.26 38.09 22.05
N THR A 272 -0.96 37.80 22.03
CA THR A 272 -0.39 36.44 21.92
C THR A 272 -0.30 35.75 23.28
N GLY A 273 -1.37 35.07 23.71
CA GLY A 273 -1.38 34.37 24.98
C GLY A 273 -2.27 33.14 24.96
N HIS A 274 -2.50 32.59 26.15
CA HIS A 274 -3.16 31.30 26.40
C HIS A 274 -2.56 30.18 25.55
N ASN A 275 -1.63 29.43 26.14
CA ASN A 275 -0.84 28.47 25.40
C ASN A 275 -0.94 27.05 25.94
N SER A 276 -0.63 26.11 25.06
CA SER A 276 -0.21 24.75 25.41
C SER A 276 1.08 24.41 24.68
N VAL A 277 1.82 23.44 25.20
CA VAL A 277 3.14 23.08 24.68
C VAL A 277 3.25 21.58 24.55
N ILE A 278 3.76 21.12 23.41
CA ILE A 278 4.11 19.72 23.15
C ILE A 278 5.60 19.58 22.90
N ASN A 279 6.12 18.41 23.24
CA ASN A 279 7.41 17.91 22.77
C ASN A 279 7.13 16.85 21.70
N ILE A 280 7.83 16.90 20.57
CA ILE A 280 7.68 15.86 19.55
C ILE A 280 8.29 14.56 20.11
N PRO A 281 7.54 13.43 20.13
CA PRO A 281 7.99 12.21 20.78
C PRO A 281 9.35 11.75 20.25
N GLY A 282 10.25 11.38 21.16
CA GLY A 282 11.61 10.96 20.83
C GLY A 282 12.57 12.09 20.45
N THR A 283 12.15 13.36 20.55
CA THR A 283 12.96 14.52 20.20
C THR A 283 13.16 15.47 21.38
N ASP A 284 14.00 16.48 21.20
CA ASP A 284 14.04 17.67 22.06
C ASP A 284 13.49 18.91 21.33
N GLU A 285 12.58 18.68 20.38
CA GLU A 285 11.84 19.72 19.66
C GLU A 285 10.54 20.03 20.39
N TRP A 286 10.25 21.32 20.52
CA TRP A 286 9.13 21.82 21.30
C TRP A 286 8.34 22.82 20.47
N TYR A 287 7.02 22.72 20.54
CA TYR A 287 6.10 23.61 19.84
C TYR A 287 5.11 24.19 20.86
N ILE A 288 4.80 25.46 20.69
CA ILE A 288 3.83 26.19 21.51
C ILE A 288 2.62 26.51 20.62
N ALA A 289 1.46 25.96 20.97
CA ALA A 289 0.18 26.37 20.41
C ALA A 289 -0.36 27.51 21.27
N TYR A 290 -0.82 28.59 20.66
CA TYR A 290 -1.38 29.74 21.35
C TYR A 290 -2.43 30.43 20.47
N HIS A 291 -3.17 31.40 21.01
CA HIS A 291 -4.01 32.24 20.18
C HIS A 291 -3.47 33.67 20.10
N ARG A 292 -3.88 34.38 19.05
CA ARG A 292 -3.67 35.82 18.88
C ARG A 292 -4.93 36.48 18.37
N PHE A 293 -4.96 37.80 18.28
CA PHE A 293 -6.06 38.50 17.61
C PHE A 293 -6.07 38.13 16.12
N HIS A 294 -7.27 37.89 15.59
CA HIS A 294 -7.48 37.66 14.16
C HIS A 294 -6.90 38.81 13.32
N ILE A 295 -6.30 38.49 12.18
CA ILE A 295 -5.67 39.48 11.30
C ILE A 295 -6.39 39.51 9.94
N PRO A 296 -6.91 40.68 9.49
CA PRO A 296 -7.10 41.93 10.23
C PRO A 296 -8.33 41.88 11.16
N ASP A 297 -8.52 42.93 11.98
CA ASP A 297 -9.76 43.22 12.72
C ASP A 297 -10.16 42.24 13.85
N GLY A 298 -9.18 41.62 14.48
CA GLY A 298 -9.35 40.81 15.68
C GLY A 298 -9.49 41.61 16.98
N GLY A 299 -9.70 40.88 18.07
CA GLY A 299 -9.87 41.44 19.41
C GLY A 299 -10.13 40.33 20.43
N GLY A 300 -10.46 40.70 21.66
CA GLY A 300 -10.57 39.76 22.78
C GLY A 300 -11.46 38.53 22.56
N PHE A 301 -12.50 38.64 21.74
CA PHE A 301 -13.43 37.54 21.38
C PHE A 301 -13.39 37.19 19.88
N ARG A 302 -12.39 37.69 19.15
CA ARG A 302 -12.14 37.40 17.74
C ARG A 302 -10.67 37.02 17.56
N ARG A 303 -10.33 35.85 18.06
CA ARG A 303 -8.98 35.31 18.11
C ARG A 303 -8.83 34.14 17.15
N GLU A 304 -7.58 33.84 16.83
CA GLU A 304 -7.19 32.76 15.94
C GLU A 304 -6.06 31.93 16.55
N THR A 305 -6.18 30.61 16.45
CA THR A 305 -5.17 29.66 16.93
C THR A 305 -3.99 29.61 15.96
N THR A 306 -2.78 29.57 16.51
CA THR A 306 -1.51 29.44 15.78
C THR A 306 -0.55 28.53 16.57
N ILE A 307 0.52 28.09 15.93
CA ILE A 307 1.58 27.27 16.53
C ILE A 307 2.92 27.86 16.10
N ASP A 308 3.86 28.01 17.03
CA ASP A 308 5.25 28.37 16.72
C ASP A 308 6.25 27.44 17.41
N VAL A 309 7.50 27.45 16.97
CA VAL A 309 8.59 26.70 17.62
C VAL A 309 8.87 27.33 18.97
N LEU A 310 8.99 26.51 20.01
CA LEU A 310 9.45 26.91 21.34
C LEU A 310 10.94 26.60 21.47
N PRO A 311 11.83 27.60 21.33
CA PRO A 311 13.26 27.34 21.35
C PRO A 311 13.73 26.93 22.74
N ILE A 312 14.77 26.08 22.79
CA ILE A 312 15.51 25.80 24.02
C ILE A 312 16.79 26.65 24.04
N LYS A 313 17.00 27.38 25.12
CA LYS A 313 18.25 28.12 25.37
C LYS A 313 19.39 27.12 25.56
N LYS A 314 20.38 27.12 24.66
CA LYS A 314 21.47 26.12 24.64
C LYS A 314 22.36 26.15 25.89
N ASP A 315 22.52 27.30 26.51
CA ASP A 315 23.37 27.53 27.69
C ASP A 315 22.73 27.04 28.99
N THR A 316 21.41 27.14 29.12
CA THR A 316 20.67 26.88 30.36
C THR A 316 19.72 25.69 30.29
N GLY A 317 19.37 25.24 29.07
CA GLY A 317 18.35 24.21 28.85
C GLY A 317 16.91 24.68 29.13
N LEU A 318 16.70 25.97 29.39
CA LEU A 318 15.39 26.54 29.66
C LEU A 318 14.63 26.92 28.38
N PHE A 319 13.33 27.16 28.48
CA PHE A 319 12.56 27.71 27.35
C PHE A 319 13.06 29.12 26.99
N GLY A 320 13.19 29.36 25.68
CA GLY A 320 13.61 30.61 25.06
C GLY A 320 12.44 31.50 24.66
N GLU A 321 12.76 32.67 24.12
CA GLU A 321 11.75 33.59 23.58
C GLU A 321 11.27 33.07 22.22
N VAL A 322 9.97 32.88 22.10
CA VAL A 322 9.23 32.48 20.91
C VAL A 322 9.12 33.68 19.98
N THR A 323 9.44 33.48 18.71
CA THR A 323 9.21 34.49 17.67
C THR A 323 7.86 34.19 17.01
N PRO A 324 6.81 34.99 17.24
CA PRO A 324 5.54 34.76 16.57
C PRO A 324 5.64 35.03 15.07
N THR A 325 5.04 34.16 14.26
CA THR A 325 5.10 34.23 12.79
C THR A 325 3.72 34.44 12.17
N LEU A 326 3.67 35.03 10.97
CA LEU A 326 2.42 35.15 10.19
C LEU A 326 2.12 33.87 9.41
N GLU A 327 3.07 32.95 9.36
CA GLU A 327 3.01 31.72 8.61
C GLU A 327 2.68 30.53 9.52
N SER A 328 2.72 30.72 10.86
CA SER A 328 2.87 29.66 11.86
C SER A 328 4.18 28.88 11.64
N ALA A 329 4.62 28.11 12.64
CA ALA A 329 5.81 27.28 12.51
C ALA A 329 5.71 26.37 11.28
N HIS A 330 6.69 26.53 10.38
CA HIS A 330 7.10 25.43 9.55
C HIS A 330 7.57 24.32 10.48
N ILE A 331 7.09 23.08 10.30
CA ILE A 331 8.03 21.97 10.51
C ILE A 331 9.21 22.34 9.62
N ILE A 332 10.38 22.54 10.21
CA ILE A 332 11.61 22.52 9.44
C ILE A 332 11.55 21.18 8.75
N ASN A 333 11.20 21.18 7.45
CA ASN A 333 11.38 20.04 6.57
C ASN A 333 12.75 19.52 6.95
N ILE A 334 12.77 18.30 7.51
CA ILE A 334 13.97 17.67 8.01
C ILE A 334 15.01 17.86 6.93
N SER A 335 15.89 18.82 7.15
CA SER A 335 17.16 18.85 6.45
C SER A 335 17.83 17.63 7.04
N PRO A 336 18.18 16.60 6.25
CA PRO A 336 18.84 15.39 6.75
C PRO A 336 20.23 15.77 7.26
N GLY A 337 20.29 16.36 8.46
CA GLY A 337 21.41 17.21 8.84
C GLY A 337 21.43 17.78 10.26
N SER A 338 20.37 17.67 11.07
CA SER A 338 20.48 17.99 12.51
C SER A 338 20.08 16.80 13.37
N ASN A 339 21.08 15.96 13.63
CA ASN A 339 21.16 14.85 14.58
C ASN A 339 20.17 14.92 15.77
N ILE A 340 19.03 14.24 15.63
CA ILE A 340 18.55 13.37 16.71
C ILE A 340 19.03 11.99 16.31
N VAL A 341 20.20 11.62 16.82
CA VAL A 341 20.60 10.22 16.80
C VAL A 341 19.63 9.53 17.76
N MET A 342 18.57 8.92 17.23
CA MET A 342 17.89 7.85 17.95
C MET A 342 18.95 6.75 18.12
N VAL A 343 19.35 6.51 19.37
CA VAL A 343 20.54 5.71 19.65
C VAL A 343 20.18 4.24 19.44
N LEU A 344 21.03 3.52 18.71
CA LEU A 344 20.94 2.06 18.66
C LEU A 344 21.08 1.52 20.09
N CYS A 345 20.28 0.54 20.49
CA CYS A 345 20.57 -0.17 21.74
C CYS A 345 21.87 -0.96 21.60
N SER A 346 22.45 -1.38 22.74
CA SER A 346 23.68 -2.17 22.75
C SER A 346 23.60 -3.47 21.93
N VAL A 347 22.41 -4.03 21.72
CA VAL A 347 22.18 -5.21 20.87
C VAL A 347 22.26 -4.84 19.39
N CYS A 348 21.68 -3.70 18.98
CA CYS A 348 21.73 -3.26 17.58
C CYS A 348 23.09 -2.68 17.20
N GLU A 349 23.84 -2.10 18.15
CA GLU A 349 25.21 -1.62 17.95
C GLU A 349 26.19 -2.77 17.61
N THR A 350 25.92 -3.98 18.08
CA THR A 350 26.80 -5.14 17.86
C THR A 350 26.52 -5.89 16.55
N ILE A 351 25.51 -5.47 15.76
CA ILE A 351 25.15 -6.15 14.51
C ILE A 351 26.32 -6.01 13.52
N PRO A 352 26.88 -7.14 13.02
CA PRO A 352 28.02 -7.11 12.12
C PRO A 352 27.56 -6.87 10.68
N TRP A 353 27.21 -5.62 10.34
CA TRP A 353 26.61 -5.27 9.04
C TRP A 353 27.37 -5.80 7.81
N ASP A 354 28.70 -5.69 7.80
CA ASP A 354 29.56 -6.17 6.70
C ASP A 354 29.61 -7.72 6.60
N ASN A 355 29.38 -8.42 7.72
CA ASN A 355 29.54 -9.88 7.83
C ASN A 355 28.26 -10.56 8.33
N LEU A 356 27.11 -9.97 8.05
CA LEU A 356 25.82 -10.52 8.44
C LEU A 356 25.58 -11.83 7.67
N PRO A 357 25.13 -12.92 8.33
CA PRO A 357 24.92 -14.20 7.64
C PRO A 357 23.95 -14.06 6.47
N PRO A 358 24.25 -14.63 5.28
CA PRO A 358 23.34 -14.60 4.14
C PRO A 358 22.10 -15.47 4.40
N THR A 359 20.97 -15.12 3.78
CA THR A 359 19.83 -16.03 3.68
C THR A 359 20.17 -17.17 2.71
N PRO A 360 19.92 -18.46 3.04
CA PRO A 360 20.18 -19.57 2.12
C PRO A 360 19.09 -19.62 1.04
N THR A 361 19.37 -19.13 -0.17
CA THR A 361 18.38 -19.03 -1.26
C THR A 361 18.12 -20.34 -2.00
N ASP A 362 19.08 -21.26 -2.02
CA ASP A 362 19.05 -22.45 -2.89
C ASP A 362 18.53 -23.71 -2.18
N GLU A 363 18.34 -23.64 -0.86
CA GLU A 363 18.02 -24.79 0.01
C GLU A 363 16.65 -24.69 0.71
N ILE A 364 15.86 -23.65 0.42
CA ILE A 364 14.59 -23.39 1.11
C ILE A 364 13.39 -23.60 0.17
N LEU A 365 12.40 -24.37 0.63
CA LEU A 365 11.07 -24.39 0.02
C LEU A 365 10.23 -23.22 0.57
N ILE A 366 10.01 -22.21 -0.26
CA ILE A 366 9.12 -21.08 0.06
C ILE A 366 7.68 -21.53 -0.15
N VAL A 367 6.89 -21.57 0.93
CA VAL A 367 5.45 -21.79 0.83
C VAL A 367 4.78 -20.43 0.72
N SER A 368 4.48 -20.01 -0.51
CA SER A 368 3.68 -18.81 -0.73
C SER A 368 2.23 -19.08 -0.33
N SER A 369 1.77 -18.46 0.74
CA SER A 369 0.34 -18.37 1.03
C SER A 369 -0.27 -17.14 0.34
N ASP A 370 -1.59 -17.14 0.11
CA ASP A 370 -2.30 -15.95 -0.36
C ASP A 370 -2.31 -14.80 0.67
N ASN A 371 -1.89 -15.09 1.90
CA ASN A 371 -1.69 -14.11 2.96
C ASN A 371 -0.20 -13.73 3.07
N ALA A 372 0.10 -12.47 2.78
CA ALA A 372 1.46 -11.93 2.79
C ALA A 372 2.17 -12.06 4.16
N TYR A 373 1.44 -12.26 5.26
CA TYR A 373 1.96 -12.36 6.62
C TYR A 373 2.25 -13.80 7.06
N LEU A 374 1.94 -14.80 6.22
CA LEU A 374 2.29 -16.21 6.40
C LEU A 374 3.45 -16.61 5.46
N GLN A 375 4.59 -15.92 5.58
CA GLN A 375 5.80 -16.30 4.83
C GLN A 375 6.61 -17.33 5.62
N GLU A 376 6.45 -18.60 5.23
CA GLU A 376 7.12 -19.73 5.86
C GLU A 376 8.18 -20.33 4.95
N PHE A 377 9.31 -20.68 5.57
CA PHE A 377 10.45 -21.31 4.96
C PHE A 377 10.57 -22.74 5.50
N TRP A 378 10.36 -23.70 4.62
CA TRP A 378 10.47 -25.12 4.93
C TRP A 378 11.89 -25.59 4.68
N GLU A 379 12.33 -26.56 5.49
CA GLU A 379 13.67 -27.19 5.38
C GLU A 379 14.84 -26.21 5.65
N TRP A 380 14.64 -25.21 6.54
CA TRP A 380 15.72 -24.30 6.91
C TRP A 380 16.92 -25.08 7.50
N PRO A 381 18.15 -24.91 6.95
CA PRO A 381 19.29 -25.70 7.40
C PRO A 381 19.60 -25.46 8.89
N ARG A 382 19.70 -26.53 9.69
CA ARG A 382 19.88 -26.44 11.16
C ARG A 382 21.14 -25.69 11.58
N ASP A 383 22.17 -25.70 10.72
CA ASP A 383 23.46 -25.05 10.98
C ASP A 383 23.49 -23.58 10.49
N CYS A 384 22.43 -23.12 9.81
CA CYS A 384 22.33 -21.78 9.22
C CYS A 384 21.46 -20.83 10.07
N LYS A 385 21.68 -20.78 11.38
CA LYS A 385 21.02 -19.76 12.22
C LYS A 385 21.70 -18.40 12.00
N GLY A 386 20.90 -17.36 11.73
CA GLY A 386 21.40 -16.00 11.52
C GLY A 386 21.97 -15.34 12.78
N TYR A 387 22.29 -14.06 12.71
CA TYR A 387 22.80 -13.29 13.84
C TYR A 387 21.73 -13.10 14.91
N SER A 388 21.99 -13.53 16.16
CA SER A 388 21.02 -13.44 17.25
C SER A 388 20.66 -11.99 17.58
N HIS A 389 19.38 -11.71 17.74
CA HIS A 389 18.85 -10.43 18.24
C HIS A 389 18.22 -10.65 19.62
N TYR A 390 16.95 -10.33 19.83
CA TYR A 390 16.23 -10.59 21.09
C TYR A 390 15.65 -12.00 21.18
N GLN A 391 15.45 -12.51 22.40
CA GLN A 391 14.92 -13.86 22.67
C GLN A 391 13.43 -13.88 23.04
N SER A 392 12.76 -12.72 23.11
CA SER A 392 11.32 -12.63 23.34
C SER A 392 10.75 -11.32 22.80
N LEU A 393 9.45 -11.32 22.49
CA LEU A 393 8.72 -10.14 22.01
C LEU A 393 8.75 -9.01 23.03
N GLU A 394 8.65 -9.31 24.32
CA GLU A 394 8.69 -8.34 25.41
C GLU A 394 10.05 -7.63 25.47
N ALA A 395 11.15 -8.37 25.28
CA ALA A 395 12.49 -7.78 25.29
C ALA A 395 12.71 -6.84 24.09
N LEU A 396 12.17 -7.20 22.92
CA LEU A 396 12.18 -6.33 21.74
C LEU A 396 11.32 -5.07 21.97
N ASN A 397 10.12 -5.22 22.53
CA ASN A 397 9.22 -4.11 22.86
C ASN A 397 9.86 -3.13 23.86
N SER A 398 10.42 -3.64 24.96
CA SER A 398 11.13 -2.78 25.93
C SER A 398 12.31 -2.05 25.29
N SER A 399 13.00 -2.64 24.32
CA SER A 399 14.06 -1.95 23.59
C SER A 399 13.53 -0.84 22.66
N ALA A 400 12.36 -1.06 22.04
CA ALA A 400 11.69 -0.11 21.16
C ALA A 400 11.07 1.09 21.92
N GLU A 401 10.39 0.82 23.02
CA GLU A 401 9.59 1.79 23.79
C GLU A 401 10.35 2.37 24.98
N ASP A 402 10.95 1.52 25.82
CA ASP A 402 11.58 1.96 27.08
C ASP A 402 13.01 2.51 26.86
N LEU A 403 13.78 1.88 25.97
CA LEU A 403 15.17 2.27 25.64
C LEU A 403 15.26 3.20 24.42
N GLY A 404 14.16 3.35 23.66
CA GLY A 404 14.08 4.28 22.54
C GLY A 404 14.93 3.91 21.32
N CYS A 405 15.27 2.63 21.13
CA CYS A 405 16.04 2.19 19.96
C CYS A 405 15.19 2.28 18.68
N GLY A 406 15.58 3.17 17.77
CA GLY A 406 14.86 3.40 16.50
C GLY A 406 14.80 2.16 15.60
N LEU A 407 15.85 1.35 15.57
CA LEU A 407 15.86 0.10 14.81
C LEU A 407 14.92 -0.95 15.42
N CYS A 408 14.93 -1.11 16.74
CA CYS A 408 14.02 -2.01 17.45
C CYS A 408 12.56 -1.60 17.25
N ARG A 409 12.27 -0.29 17.19
CA ARG A 409 10.92 0.22 16.95
C ARG A 409 10.40 -0.17 15.57
N LEU A 410 11.20 0.01 14.52
CA LEU A 410 10.84 -0.43 13.17
C LEU A 410 10.60 -1.94 13.12
N ILE A 411 11.45 -2.73 13.77
CA ILE A 411 11.28 -4.19 13.85
C ILE A 411 10.01 -4.55 14.63
N TYR A 412 9.81 -3.99 15.82
CA TYR A 412 8.69 -4.31 16.71
C TYR A 412 7.34 -4.01 16.04
N LYS A 413 7.22 -2.89 15.32
CA LYS A 413 5.99 -2.51 14.63
C LYS A 413 5.55 -3.55 13.60
N GLN A 414 6.46 -4.07 12.78
CA GLN A 414 6.14 -5.15 11.84
C GLN A 414 5.86 -6.48 12.56
N VAL A 415 6.67 -6.84 13.56
CA VAL A 415 6.50 -8.08 14.33
C VAL A 415 5.14 -8.12 15.03
N GLU A 416 4.74 -7.00 15.64
CA GLU A 416 3.45 -6.86 16.33
C GLU A 416 2.27 -6.90 15.34
N PHE A 417 2.43 -6.30 14.16
CA PHE A 417 1.44 -6.42 13.10
C PHE A 417 1.27 -7.88 12.63
N CYS A 418 2.38 -8.61 12.44
CA CYS A 418 2.36 -10.05 12.16
C CYS A 418 1.64 -10.83 13.26
N ARG A 419 1.91 -10.54 14.54
CA ARG A 419 1.22 -11.18 15.68
C ARG A 419 -0.29 -11.01 15.59
N LEU A 420 -0.76 -9.77 15.38
CA LEU A 420 -2.19 -9.47 15.26
C LEU A 420 -2.84 -10.18 14.07
N LYS A 421 -2.14 -10.30 12.94
CA LYS A 421 -2.63 -11.03 11.77
C LYS A 421 -2.71 -12.53 11.99
N LEU A 422 -1.73 -13.12 12.66
CA LEU A 422 -1.79 -14.53 13.07
C LEU A 422 -2.93 -14.81 14.05
N GLU A 423 -3.25 -13.85 14.94
CA GLU A 423 -4.40 -13.93 15.83
C GLU A 423 -5.74 -13.84 15.09
N GLU A 424 -5.83 -12.99 14.06
CA GLU A 424 -7.01 -12.84 13.19
C GLU A 424 -7.27 -14.09 12.35
N LEU A 425 -6.22 -14.72 11.84
CA LEU A 425 -6.26 -15.92 10.99
C LEU A 425 -6.67 -17.21 11.71
N GLN A 426 -7.27 -17.15 12.90
CA GLN A 426 -7.89 -18.28 13.62
C GLN A 426 -9.10 -18.89 12.86
N LEU A 427 -8.93 -19.26 11.59
CA LEU A 427 -9.89 -20.00 10.79
C LEU A 427 -10.04 -21.42 11.36
N GLY A 428 -11.03 -21.57 12.24
CA GLY A 428 -11.49 -22.86 12.76
C GLY A 428 -10.68 -23.39 13.94
N ARG A 429 -11.08 -23.02 15.17
CA ARG A 429 -10.75 -23.78 16.39
C ARG A 429 -11.49 -25.13 16.41
N GLU A 430 -11.24 -25.98 15.43
CA GLU A 430 -11.61 -27.39 15.49
C GLU A 430 -10.33 -28.22 15.49
N GLU A 431 -10.26 -29.16 16.43
CA GLU A 431 -9.09 -29.99 16.76
C GLU A 431 -8.61 -30.89 15.60
N ASP A 432 -9.29 -30.89 14.45
CA ASP A 432 -9.05 -31.78 13.29
C ASP A 432 -8.52 -31.09 12.02
N SER A 433 -8.16 -29.79 12.06
CA SER A 433 -7.48 -29.20 10.90
C SER A 433 -6.00 -29.63 10.88
N GLU A 434 -5.60 -30.44 9.88
CA GLU A 434 -4.18 -30.74 9.57
C GLU A 434 -3.34 -29.49 9.25
N PHE A 435 -3.94 -28.30 9.24
CA PHE A 435 -3.35 -27.01 8.88
C PHE A 435 -3.33 -26.02 10.05
N ARG A 436 -2.91 -26.45 11.24
CA ARG A 436 -2.53 -25.50 12.30
C ARG A 436 -1.33 -24.68 11.80
N HIS A 437 -1.54 -23.40 11.49
CA HIS A 437 -0.44 -22.48 11.22
C HIS A 437 0.49 -22.47 12.43
N ALA A 438 1.79 -22.70 12.20
CA ALA A 438 2.77 -22.78 13.26
C ALA A 438 2.93 -21.41 13.93
N TRP A 439 3.06 -21.34 15.24
CA TRP A 439 3.27 -20.08 15.96
C TRP A 439 4.74 -19.75 16.04
N PRO A 440 5.17 -18.49 15.82
CA PRO A 440 6.55 -18.12 16.08
C PRO A 440 6.87 -18.36 17.55
N LEU A 441 8.08 -18.81 17.82
CA LEU A 441 8.59 -18.97 19.17
C LEU A 441 9.03 -17.62 19.78
N TRP A 442 9.11 -16.56 18.96
CA TRP A 442 9.40 -15.17 19.33
C TRP A 442 10.84 -14.92 19.81
N GLU A 443 11.76 -15.83 19.52
CA GLU A 443 13.18 -15.51 19.39
C GLU A 443 13.48 -14.94 18.00
N PHE A 444 14.28 -13.88 17.96
CA PHE A 444 14.57 -13.12 16.76
C PHE A 444 16.03 -13.30 16.38
N TRP A 445 16.27 -13.59 15.11
CA TRP A 445 17.60 -13.48 14.50
C TRP A 445 17.53 -12.80 13.14
N ILE A 446 18.70 -12.37 12.69
CA ILE A 446 18.88 -11.48 11.55
C ILE A 446 19.68 -12.18 10.45
N THR A 447 19.22 -12.10 9.21
CA THR A 447 19.99 -12.50 8.01
C THR A 447 20.00 -11.39 6.98
N LYS A 448 21.03 -11.34 6.13
CA LYS A 448 21.10 -10.40 5.02
C LYS A 448 20.00 -10.73 4.01
N ARG A 449 19.28 -9.71 3.55
CA ARG A 449 18.29 -9.90 2.49
C ARG A 449 18.95 -10.44 1.21
N PRO A 450 18.31 -11.39 0.50
CA PRO A 450 18.85 -11.91 -0.74
C PRO A 450 18.91 -10.88 -1.88
N ASP A 451 17.98 -9.92 -1.94
CA ASP A 451 17.78 -9.06 -3.13
C ASP A 451 17.98 -7.56 -2.91
N GLY A 452 18.64 -7.12 -1.86
CA GLY A 452 18.87 -5.69 -1.63
C GLY A 452 19.53 -5.44 -0.30
N ASP A 453 19.72 -4.16 0.02
CA ASP A 453 20.34 -3.80 1.30
C ASP A 453 19.35 -3.82 2.46
N GLY A 454 19.87 -4.14 3.63
CA GLY A 454 19.11 -4.41 4.83
C GLY A 454 19.04 -5.90 5.19
N PHE A 455 18.01 -6.26 5.95
CA PHE A 455 17.98 -7.56 6.63
C PHE A 455 16.55 -8.06 6.89
N TRP A 456 16.43 -9.37 7.07
CA TRP A 456 15.22 -10.04 7.53
C TRP A 456 15.32 -10.39 9.00
N ILE A 457 14.19 -10.30 9.70
CA ILE A 457 14.00 -10.78 11.08
C ILE A 457 13.19 -12.06 11.03
N LEU A 458 13.74 -13.12 11.61
CA LEU A 458 13.23 -14.49 11.52
C LEU A 458 13.04 -15.09 12.92
N SER A 459 12.13 -16.07 13.03
CA SER A 459 11.89 -16.89 14.22
C SER A 459 11.59 -18.34 13.83
N TYR A 460 11.94 -19.30 14.68
CA TYR A 460 11.47 -20.68 14.51
C TYR A 460 10.01 -20.72 14.92
N THR A 461 9.35 -21.82 14.59
CA THR A 461 7.95 -22.02 14.93
C THR A 461 7.75 -23.22 15.86
N ASP A 462 6.59 -23.29 16.52
CA ASP A 462 6.19 -24.37 17.42
C ASP A 462 5.83 -25.69 16.72
N ASN A 463 5.92 -25.73 15.38
CA ASN A 463 5.68 -26.94 14.60
C ASN A 463 6.94 -27.81 14.58
N ASN A 464 6.83 -29.04 15.08
CA ASN A 464 7.91 -30.01 15.23
C ASN A 464 8.47 -30.59 13.91
N ARG A 465 8.11 -30.04 12.73
CA ARG A 465 8.75 -30.39 11.46
C ARG A 465 10.10 -29.66 11.37
N GLU A 466 11.15 -30.44 11.14
CA GLU A 466 12.56 -30.09 11.38
C GLU A 466 13.07 -28.89 10.55
N GLY A 467 12.81 -27.66 11.01
CA GLY A 467 13.38 -26.43 10.43
C GLY A 467 12.37 -25.45 9.82
N LEU A 468 11.12 -25.43 10.29
CA LEU A 468 10.16 -24.41 9.85
C LEU A 468 10.49 -23.03 10.46
N VAL A 469 10.85 -22.07 9.60
CA VAL A 469 11.22 -20.68 9.97
C VAL A 469 10.22 -19.69 9.36
N ARG A 470 9.91 -18.61 10.07
CA ARG A 470 9.01 -17.55 9.58
C ARG A 470 9.69 -16.19 9.49
N LEU A 471 9.36 -15.43 8.44
CA LEU A 471 9.68 -14.01 8.32
C LEU A 471 8.74 -13.16 9.19
N LEU A 472 9.31 -12.39 10.13
CA LEU A 472 8.56 -11.55 11.07
C LEU A 472 8.76 -10.05 10.88
N ALA A 473 9.82 -9.64 10.19
CA ALA A 473 9.99 -8.28 9.68
C ALA A 473 11.03 -8.23 8.56
N ALA A 474 10.94 -7.23 7.70
CA ALA A 474 11.93 -6.90 6.67
C ALA A 474 12.31 -5.42 6.75
N ILE A 475 13.60 -5.14 6.89
CA ILE A 475 14.15 -3.79 6.99
C ILE A 475 15.02 -3.51 5.78
N GLY A 476 14.79 -2.37 5.13
CA GLY A 476 15.64 -1.83 4.07
C GLY A 476 16.60 -0.80 4.66
N ILE A 477 17.82 -0.72 4.10
CA ILE A 477 18.81 0.31 4.46
C ILE A 477 19.08 1.16 3.21
N ASN A 478 19.13 2.47 3.37
CA ASN A 478 19.19 3.51 2.33
C ASN A 478 20.26 4.55 2.70
N ASP A 479 20.99 5.15 1.76
CA ASP A 479 22.00 6.20 2.09
C ASP A 479 22.28 7.14 0.89
N PRO A 480 22.60 8.44 1.11
CA PRO A 480 23.44 9.25 0.20
C PRO A 480 24.80 8.64 -0.23
N LEU A 481 25.28 7.51 0.32
CA LEU A 481 26.32 6.62 -0.25
C LEU A 481 25.84 5.84 -1.49
N SER A 482 25.06 6.50 -2.36
CA SER A 482 24.34 5.95 -3.51
C SER A 482 25.17 5.17 -4.54
N SER A 483 26.50 5.13 -4.41
CA SER A 483 27.40 4.29 -5.20
C SER A 483 27.62 2.88 -4.62
N VAL A 484 27.18 2.59 -3.38
CA VAL A 484 27.50 1.33 -2.68
C VAL A 484 26.29 0.67 -2.00
N ILE A 485 25.29 1.44 -1.53
CA ILE A 485 24.09 0.91 -0.86
C ILE A 485 22.84 1.22 -1.70
N ALA A 486 22.06 0.21 -2.01
CA ALA A 486 20.75 0.21 -2.67
C ALA A 486 19.63 0.45 -1.65
N GLY A 487 19.27 1.72 -1.49
CA GLY A 487 18.06 2.15 -0.80
C GLY A 487 17.89 3.66 -0.98
N ARG A 488 16.66 4.17 -1.18
CA ARG A 488 16.34 5.60 -1.37
C ARG A 488 15.00 5.97 -0.72
N PRO A 489 14.79 7.22 -0.26
CA PRO A 489 13.47 7.65 0.16
C PRO A 489 12.54 7.67 -1.06
N VAL A 490 11.33 7.15 -0.90
CA VAL A 490 10.30 7.26 -1.94
C VAL A 490 9.76 8.69 -1.90
N GLU A 491 9.69 9.36 -3.04
CA GLU A 491 9.09 10.68 -3.11
C GLU A 491 7.60 10.56 -2.76
N HIS A 492 7.12 11.52 -1.98
CA HIS A 492 5.71 11.57 -1.62
C HIS A 492 4.82 11.87 -2.86
N ASP A 493 5.38 12.48 -3.89
CA ASP A 493 4.67 12.90 -5.10
C ASP A 493 5.42 12.48 -6.37
N GLY A 494 4.79 11.63 -7.18
CA GLY A 494 5.33 11.16 -8.47
C GLY A 494 5.43 12.25 -9.54
N GLU A 495 4.81 13.42 -9.33
CA GLU A 495 4.96 14.60 -10.20
C GLU A 495 6.17 15.46 -9.82
N SER A 496 6.81 15.17 -8.68
CA SER A 496 7.93 15.99 -8.20
C SER A 496 9.09 16.02 -9.22
N PRO A 497 9.85 17.13 -9.29
CA PRO A 497 11.03 17.21 -10.16
C PRO A 497 12.03 16.07 -9.91
N ASN A 498 12.18 15.62 -8.66
CA ASN A 498 13.04 14.49 -8.32
C ASN A 498 12.52 13.18 -8.91
N ALA A 499 11.21 12.92 -8.79
CA ALA A 499 10.57 11.74 -9.37
C ALA A 499 10.73 11.72 -10.90
N ILE A 500 10.41 12.82 -11.58
CA ILE A 500 10.56 12.94 -13.03
C ILE A 500 12.04 12.78 -13.43
N SER A 501 12.97 13.44 -12.73
CA SER A 501 14.41 13.30 -12.99
C SER A 501 14.90 11.87 -12.79
N ARG A 502 14.34 11.13 -11.83
CA ARG A 502 14.65 9.73 -11.58
C ARG A 502 14.16 8.84 -12.72
N ALA A 503 12.93 9.06 -13.18
CA ALA A 503 12.38 8.36 -14.33
C ALA A 503 13.22 8.60 -15.60
N ILE A 504 13.65 9.84 -15.86
CA ILE A 504 14.57 10.18 -16.95
C ILE A 504 15.90 9.42 -16.78
N GLY A 505 16.48 9.41 -15.58
CA GLY A 505 17.71 8.67 -15.30
C GLY A 505 17.60 7.17 -15.60
N TRP A 506 16.49 6.52 -15.22
CA TRP A 506 16.23 5.11 -15.55
C TRP A 506 16.08 4.88 -17.06
N ILE A 507 15.42 5.80 -17.77
CA ILE A 507 15.27 5.75 -19.23
C ILE A 507 16.65 5.88 -19.91
N ASP A 508 17.49 6.79 -19.46
CA ASP A 508 18.83 7.04 -19.99
C ASP A 508 19.82 5.91 -19.71
N GLU A 509 19.71 5.26 -18.55
CA GLU A 509 20.44 4.03 -18.24
C GLU A 509 19.97 2.90 -19.16
N CYS A 510 18.65 2.72 -19.26
CA CYS A 510 18.04 1.70 -20.11
C CYS A 510 18.43 1.85 -21.59
N ASN A 511 18.56 3.08 -22.09
CA ASN A 511 19.03 3.35 -23.46
C ASN A 511 20.43 2.81 -23.77
N ARG A 512 21.25 2.53 -22.75
CA ARG A 512 22.60 1.97 -22.92
C ARG A 512 22.61 0.44 -22.94
N HIS A 513 21.51 -0.23 -22.57
CA HIS A 513 21.43 -1.68 -22.63
C HIS A 513 21.28 -2.16 -24.08
N SER A 514 22.10 -3.11 -24.51
CA SER A 514 22.02 -3.71 -25.86
C SER A 514 20.65 -4.37 -26.13
N ALA A 515 20.04 -4.99 -25.12
CA ALA A 515 18.72 -5.60 -25.22
C ALA A 515 17.56 -4.57 -25.16
N CYS A 516 17.82 -3.30 -24.86
CA CYS A 516 16.80 -2.25 -24.76
C CYS A 516 16.98 -1.11 -25.77
N CYS A 517 18.11 -1.07 -26.48
CA CYS A 517 18.45 0.00 -27.40
C CYS A 517 17.34 0.19 -28.45
N HIS A 518 17.04 1.45 -28.73
CA HIS A 518 15.95 1.82 -29.63
C HIS A 518 16.45 1.94 -31.07
N HIS A 519 15.60 1.56 -32.01
CA HIS A 519 15.75 1.75 -33.44
C HIS A 519 14.52 2.51 -33.92
N ASP A 520 14.63 3.28 -35.01
CA ASP A 520 13.48 3.95 -35.61
C ASP A 520 12.34 2.96 -35.84
N THR A 521 11.27 3.07 -35.05
CA THR A 521 10.09 2.22 -35.15
C THR A 521 8.97 2.93 -35.89
N LEU A 522 8.12 2.13 -36.55
CA LEU A 522 6.90 2.64 -37.17
C LEU A 522 5.93 3.14 -36.10
N LEU A 523 5.37 4.32 -36.34
CA LEU A 523 4.28 4.86 -35.55
C LEU A 523 3.01 4.01 -35.75
N PRO A 524 2.15 3.89 -34.73
CA PRO A 524 0.78 3.40 -34.89
C PRO A 524 0.03 4.20 -35.96
N SER A 525 -1.01 3.63 -36.57
CA SER A 525 -1.78 4.29 -37.65
C SER A 525 -2.29 5.68 -37.27
N ARG A 526 -2.56 5.88 -35.98
CA ARG A 526 -2.90 7.14 -35.35
C ARG A 526 -2.18 7.32 -34.02
N VAL A 527 -1.68 8.52 -33.78
CA VAL A 527 -1.07 8.96 -32.52
C VAL A 527 -1.61 10.32 -32.12
N ILE A 528 -1.48 10.68 -30.86
CA ILE A 528 -1.71 12.04 -30.37
C ILE A 528 -0.40 12.80 -30.54
N ASP A 529 -0.40 13.83 -31.37
CA ASP A 529 0.67 14.81 -31.47
C ASP A 529 0.54 15.78 -30.29
N VAL A 530 1.47 15.68 -29.34
CA VAL A 530 1.46 16.51 -28.12
C VAL A 530 2.18 17.85 -28.33
N GLY A 531 2.88 18.01 -29.45
CA GLY A 531 3.63 19.21 -29.85
C GLY A 531 4.82 19.55 -28.95
N ASP A 532 5.74 20.35 -29.49
CA ASP A 532 6.97 20.76 -28.80
C ASP A 532 6.74 21.89 -27.78
N ASN A 533 5.62 22.62 -27.90
CA ASN A 533 5.27 23.70 -26.98
C ASN A 533 4.62 23.15 -25.71
N ARG A 534 5.43 23.04 -24.64
CA ARG A 534 5.00 22.54 -23.32
C ARG A 534 3.81 23.30 -22.72
N SER A 535 3.62 24.57 -23.07
CA SER A 535 2.53 25.42 -22.57
C SER A 535 1.27 25.38 -23.43
N SER A 536 1.28 24.65 -24.56
CA SER A 536 0.09 24.54 -25.42
C SER A 536 -1.06 23.86 -24.67
N PRO A 537 -2.25 24.49 -24.59
CA PRO A 537 -3.43 23.88 -23.98
C PRO A 537 -4.15 22.90 -24.92
N TYR A 538 -3.56 22.61 -26.09
CA TYR A 538 -4.15 21.77 -27.12
C TYR A 538 -3.18 20.69 -27.59
N VAL A 539 -3.76 19.56 -28.02
CA VAL A 539 -3.12 18.46 -28.76
C VAL A 539 -3.97 18.13 -29.99
N ARG A 540 -3.54 17.20 -30.83
CA ARG A 540 -4.36 16.72 -31.97
C ARG A 540 -4.13 15.25 -32.26
N LEU A 541 -5.13 14.61 -32.86
CA LEU A 541 -5.00 13.27 -33.40
C LEU A 541 -4.32 13.33 -34.77
N TRP A 542 -3.16 12.68 -34.92
CA TRP A 542 -2.38 12.62 -36.14
C TRP A 542 -2.52 11.26 -36.82
N GLU A 543 -2.85 11.25 -38.11
CA GLU A 543 -2.91 10.04 -38.94
C GLU A 543 -1.57 9.84 -39.65
N THR A 544 -0.83 8.83 -39.23
CA THR A 544 0.49 8.49 -39.78
C THR A 544 0.38 7.47 -40.92
N GLY A 545 -0.78 6.82 -41.06
CA GLY A 545 -0.98 5.67 -41.96
C GLY A 545 -0.18 4.41 -41.59
N GLY A 546 0.56 4.43 -40.47
CA GLY A 546 1.47 3.36 -40.08
C GLY A 546 2.72 3.25 -40.96
N ILE A 547 3.07 4.32 -41.67
CA ILE A 547 4.25 4.40 -42.56
C ILE A 547 5.33 5.36 -42.04
N GLU A 548 4.95 6.30 -41.16
CA GLU A 548 5.89 7.22 -40.51
C GLU A 548 6.65 6.51 -39.38
N THR A 549 7.87 6.97 -39.11
CA THR A 549 8.72 6.49 -38.02
C THR A 549 8.93 7.57 -36.97
N GLY A 550 9.03 7.18 -35.70
CA GLY A 550 9.36 8.10 -34.62
C GLY A 550 9.14 7.52 -33.23
N ASP A 551 9.67 8.22 -32.22
CA ASP A 551 9.47 7.88 -30.83
C ASP A 551 8.06 8.26 -30.35
N TYR A 552 7.39 7.32 -29.68
CA TYR A 552 6.11 7.58 -29.02
C TYR A 552 6.01 6.84 -27.69
N ILE A 553 5.20 7.41 -26.79
CA ILE A 553 4.82 6.76 -25.53
C ILE A 553 3.48 6.07 -25.72
N ALA A 554 3.30 4.88 -25.13
CA ALA A 554 1.99 4.24 -25.01
C ALA A 554 1.46 4.38 -23.57
N LEU A 555 0.16 4.60 -23.41
CA LEU A 555 -0.50 4.60 -22.10
C LEU A 555 -1.21 3.26 -21.83
N SER A 556 -0.94 2.67 -20.66
CA SER A 556 -1.65 1.51 -20.11
C SER A 556 -2.41 1.96 -18.86
N TYR A 557 -3.75 1.84 -18.86
CA TYR A 557 -4.60 2.38 -17.80
C TYR A 557 -5.96 1.67 -17.71
N CYS A 558 -6.70 1.91 -16.63
CA CYS A 558 -8.09 1.46 -16.51
C CYS A 558 -9.05 2.48 -17.12
N TRP A 559 -9.92 2.04 -18.02
CA TRP A 559 -11.03 2.88 -18.49
C TRP A 559 -12.01 3.15 -17.34
N GLY A 560 -12.43 2.09 -16.64
CA GLY A 560 -13.34 2.15 -15.49
C GLY A 560 -14.80 2.48 -15.86
N LYS A 561 -15.57 3.00 -14.91
CA LYS A 561 -17.01 3.30 -15.07
C LYS A 561 -17.31 4.76 -15.45
N SER A 562 -16.33 5.64 -15.31
CA SER A 562 -16.47 7.07 -15.61
C SER A 562 -16.71 7.29 -17.12
N PRO A 563 -17.29 8.43 -17.54
CA PRO A 563 -17.45 8.75 -18.96
C PRO A 563 -16.10 8.71 -19.69
N GLN A 564 -16.05 7.96 -20.80
CA GLN A 564 -14.82 7.78 -21.57
C GLN A 564 -14.70 8.83 -22.66
N TYR A 565 -13.49 9.37 -22.84
CA TYR A 565 -13.18 10.26 -23.96
C TYR A 565 -12.75 9.42 -25.17
N THR A 566 -13.71 9.06 -26.04
CA THR A 566 -13.53 8.06 -27.11
C THR A 566 -13.68 8.60 -28.53
N THR A 567 -12.81 8.19 -29.45
CA THR A 567 -12.90 8.60 -30.87
C THR A 567 -14.00 7.81 -31.55
N THR A 568 -14.87 8.51 -32.25
CA THR A 568 -15.98 7.94 -33.03
C THR A 568 -15.94 8.48 -34.45
N LYS A 569 -16.68 7.85 -35.38
CA LYS A 569 -16.80 8.34 -36.77
C LYS A 569 -17.22 9.81 -36.82
N SER A 570 -18.12 10.22 -35.93
CA SER A 570 -18.61 11.60 -35.83
C SER A 570 -17.59 12.60 -35.28
N THR A 571 -16.68 12.17 -34.41
CA THR A 571 -15.72 13.06 -33.73
C THR A 571 -14.30 13.02 -34.32
N LEU A 572 -14.02 12.06 -35.20
CA LEU A 572 -12.70 11.81 -35.77
C LEU A 572 -12.08 13.06 -36.43
N ASN A 573 -12.82 13.71 -37.33
CA ASN A 573 -12.31 14.89 -38.04
C ASN A 573 -12.06 16.09 -37.12
N ASP A 574 -12.82 16.21 -36.04
CA ASP A 574 -12.69 17.30 -35.08
C ASP A 574 -11.42 17.11 -34.24
N ARG A 575 -11.18 15.88 -33.78
CA ARG A 575 -9.98 15.48 -33.04
C ARG A 575 -8.70 15.64 -33.85
N LYS A 576 -8.77 15.42 -35.17
CA LYS A 576 -7.63 15.69 -36.08
C LYS A 576 -7.27 17.16 -36.17
N ARG A 577 -8.27 18.04 -36.03
CA ARG A 577 -8.03 19.49 -36.03
C ARG A 577 -7.42 19.92 -34.70
N GLN A 578 -8.09 19.59 -33.59
CA GLN A 578 -7.67 20.04 -32.27
C GLN A 578 -8.43 19.30 -31.15
N ILE A 579 -7.75 19.12 -30.02
CA ILE A 579 -8.28 18.54 -28.79
C ILE A 579 -7.85 19.44 -27.63
N PRO A 580 -8.78 20.11 -26.92
CA PRO A 580 -8.47 20.83 -25.69
C PRO A 580 -8.06 19.85 -24.59
N ILE A 581 -6.89 20.07 -23.97
CA ILE A 581 -6.39 19.19 -22.90
C ILE A 581 -7.34 19.19 -21.69
N SER A 582 -7.99 20.33 -21.41
CA SER A 582 -8.98 20.48 -20.33
C SER A 582 -10.20 19.58 -20.47
N ASP A 583 -10.50 19.11 -21.68
CA ASP A 583 -11.65 18.23 -21.94
C ASP A 583 -11.33 16.75 -21.69
N LEU A 584 -10.04 16.44 -21.48
CA LEU A 584 -9.57 15.08 -21.29
C LEU A 584 -9.65 14.66 -19.81
N PRO A 585 -9.84 13.36 -19.53
CA PRO A 585 -9.73 12.84 -18.16
C PRO A 585 -8.33 13.06 -17.57
N GLN A 586 -8.22 13.13 -16.24
CA GLN A 586 -6.96 13.46 -15.55
C GLN A 586 -5.80 12.54 -15.95
N THR A 587 -6.04 11.23 -16.09
CA THR A 587 -4.98 10.27 -16.49
C THR A 587 -4.42 10.59 -17.87
N HIS A 588 -5.27 11.02 -18.82
CA HIS A 588 -4.84 11.45 -20.15
C HIS A 588 -4.05 12.75 -20.09
N GLN A 589 -4.48 13.71 -19.26
CA GLN A 589 -3.77 14.98 -19.07
C GLN A 589 -2.37 14.76 -18.50
N ASP A 590 -2.24 13.93 -17.46
CA ASP A 590 -0.97 13.60 -16.82
C ASP A 590 -0.03 12.87 -17.80
N ALA A 591 -0.58 11.95 -18.62
CA ALA A 591 0.20 11.25 -19.65
C ALA A 591 0.74 12.21 -20.72
N ILE A 592 -0.06 13.18 -21.19
CA ILE A 592 0.39 14.22 -22.13
C ILE A 592 1.50 15.07 -21.50
N LYS A 593 1.35 15.43 -20.22
CA LYS A 593 2.35 16.19 -19.47
C LYS A 593 3.69 15.43 -19.40
N LEU A 594 3.67 14.16 -18.98
CA LEU A 594 4.88 13.34 -18.91
C LEU A 594 5.53 13.13 -20.28
N THR A 595 4.73 12.93 -21.32
CA THR A 595 5.24 12.78 -22.69
C THR A 595 6.06 14.00 -23.11
N ARG A 596 5.55 15.21 -22.82
CA ARG A 596 6.27 16.48 -23.05
C ARG A 596 7.50 16.64 -22.16
N GLU A 597 7.43 16.22 -20.89
CA GLU A 597 8.57 16.29 -19.95
C GLU A 597 9.73 15.38 -20.38
N PHE A 598 9.43 14.18 -20.88
CA PHE A 598 10.41 13.24 -21.43
C PHE A 598 10.92 13.63 -22.83
N GLY A 599 10.41 14.71 -23.42
CA GLY A 599 10.85 15.20 -24.74
C GLY A 599 10.37 14.33 -25.91
N ILE A 600 9.29 13.57 -25.72
CA ILE A 600 8.69 12.76 -26.78
C ILE A 600 7.51 13.52 -27.40
N GLY A 601 7.40 13.50 -28.75
CA GLY A 601 6.39 14.26 -29.48
C GLY A 601 5.04 13.56 -29.67
N TYR A 602 4.99 12.25 -29.44
CA TYR A 602 3.83 11.42 -29.73
C TYR A 602 3.39 10.56 -28.54
N LEU A 603 2.08 10.47 -28.34
CA LEU A 603 1.45 9.63 -27.33
C LEU A 603 0.36 8.76 -27.97
N TRP A 604 0.29 7.50 -27.59
CA TRP A 604 -0.76 6.58 -28.03
C TRP A 604 -1.68 6.24 -26.86
N ILE A 605 -2.98 6.45 -27.06
CA ILE A 605 -4.03 6.11 -26.10
C ILE A 605 -5.16 5.42 -26.86
N ASP A 606 -5.48 4.18 -26.50
CA ASP A 606 -6.46 3.31 -27.16
C ASP A 606 -7.82 4.00 -27.44
N SER A 607 -8.39 4.67 -26.43
CA SER A 607 -9.68 5.34 -26.53
C SER A 607 -9.69 6.48 -27.56
N MET A 608 -8.53 7.08 -27.83
CA MET A 608 -8.38 8.23 -28.73
C MET A 608 -7.82 7.83 -30.11
N CYS A 609 -6.94 6.84 -30.17
CA CYS A 609 -6.28 6.41 -31.39
C CYS A 609 -7.06 5.34 -32.18
N ILE A 610 -8.09 4.74 -31.58
CA ILE A 610 -8.97 3.74 -32.22
C ILE A 610 -10.39 4.30 -32.30
N CYS A 611 -11.05 4.11 -33.46
CA CYS A 611 -12.44 4.50 -33.65
C CYS A 611 -13.38 3.47 -33.01
N GLN A 612 -13.96 3.81 -31.86
CA GLN A 612 -14.64 2.86 -30.96
C GLN A 612 -16.01 2.38 -31.47
N ASP A 613 -16.63 3.12 -32.39
CA ASP A 613 -17.91 2.79 -33.03
C ASP A 613 -17.74 2.22 -34.46
N ASP A 614 -16.52 1.80 -34.82
CA ASP A 614 -16.22 1.19 -36.12
C ASP A 614 -15.59 -0.20 -35.94
N TYR A 615 -16.37 -1.26 -36.15
CA TYR A 615 -15.92 -2.64 -35.91
C TYR A 615 -14.69 -3.00 -36.74
N ASP A 616 -14.67 -2.66 -38.02
CA ASP A 616 -13.55 -2.99 -38.92
C ASP A 616 -12.28 -2.23 -38.50
N ASP A 617 -12.41 -1.00 -37.99
CA ASP A 617 -11.27 -0.22 -37.48
C ASP A 617 -10.77 -0.80 -36.16
N TRP A 618 -11.68 -1.12 -35.25
CA TRP A 618 -11.34 -1.78 -33.99
C TRP A 618 -10.66 -3.12 -34.23
N GLU A 619 -11.13 -3.94 -35.18
CA GLU A 619 -10.50 -5.23 -35.52
C GLU A 619 -9.08 -5.02 -36.06
N ARG A 620 -8.89 -4.10 -37.02
CA ARG A 620 -7.56 -3.78 -37.57
C ARG A 620 -6.60 -3.26 -36.51
N GLU A 621 -7.03 -2.33 -35.67
CA GLU A 621 -6.17 -1.70 -34.66
C GLU A 621 -5.90 -2.61 -33.47
N SER A 622 -6.89 -3.40 -33.02
CA SER A 622 -6.70 -4.38 -31.95
C SER A 622 -5.71 -5.47 -32.36
N ALA A 623 -5.75 -5.93 -33.61
CA ALA A 623 -4.76 -6.85 -34.17
C ALA A 623 -3.33 -6.25 -34.18
N ARG A 624 -3.21 -4.92 -34.20
CA ARG A 624 -1.92 -4.20 -34.16
C ARG A 624 -1.44 -3.84 -32.76
N MET A 625 -2.22 -4.10 -31.70
CA MET A 625 -1.82 -3.80 -30.32
C MET A 625 -0.44 -4.37 -29.98
N LEU A 626 -0.10 -5.54 -30.55
CA LEU A 626 1.23 -6.10 -30.39
C LEU A 626 2.33 -5.14 -30.84
N SER A 627 2.21 -4.63 -32.06
CA SER A 627 3.18 -3.69 -32.61
C SER A 627 3.19 -2.37 -31.84
N VAL A 628 2.03 -1.91 -31.36
CA VAL A 628 1.92 -0.66 -30.59
C VAL A 628 2.74 -0.72 -29.30
N TYR A 629 2.61 -1.76 -28.48
CA TYR A 629 3.36 -1.83 -27.23
C TYR A 629 4.81 -2.30 -27.43
N ALA A 630 5.07 -3.18 -28.40
CA ALA A 630 6.42 -3.62 -28.72
C ALA A 630 7.30 -2.48 -29.29
N ASN A 631 6.71 -1.60 -30.09
CA ASN A 631 7.42 -0.49 -30.76
C ASN A 631 7.45 0.80 -29.94
N ALA A 632 6.63 0.95 -28.89
CA ALA A 632 6.64 2.13 -28.03
C ALA A 632 8.03 2.37 -27.42
N TYR A 633 8.48 3.63 -27.43
CA TYR A 633 9.72 4.04 -26.78
C TYR A 633 9.66 3.75 -25.27
N LEU A 634 8.54 4.09 -24.65
CA LEU A 634 8.20 3.84 -23.26
C LEU A 634 6.69 3.56 -23.13
N THR A 635 6.31 2.64 -22.25
CA THR A 635 4.92 2.51 -21.82
C THR A 635 4.76 3.12 -20.43
N ILE A 636 3.84 4.07 -20.27
CA ILE A 636 3.41 4.58 -18.95
C ILE A 636 2.27 3.70 -18.47
N ASN A 637 2.40 3.14 -17.27
CA ASN A 637 1.37 2.34 -16.63
C ASN A 637 0.75 3.10 -15.45
N ALA A 638 -0.54 3.43 -15.56
CA ALA A 638 -1.33 4.14 -14.56
C ALA A 638 -1.86 3.18 -13.48
N SER A 639 -0.95 2.50 -12.78
CA SER A 639 -1.26 1.22 -12.14
C SER A 639 -2.36 1.28 -11.08
N LYS A 640 -2.42 2.35 -10.27
CA LYS A 640 -3.40 2.52 -9.18
C LYS A 640 -4.78 3.04 -9.61
N GLY A 641 -4.90 3.61 -10.81
CA GLY A 641 -6.16 4.19 -11.27
C GLY A 641 -7.22 3.14 -11.55
N ASN A 642 -8.38 3.26 -10.92
CA ASN A 642 -9.54 2.41 -11.22
C ASN A 642 -10.27 2.87 -12.49
N ASP A 643 -10.05 4.11 -12.92
CA ASP A 643 -10.61 4.70 -14.12
C ASP A 643 -9.73 5.84 -14.69
N SER A 644 -10.14 6.39 -15.83
CA SER A 644 -9.44 7.46 -16.54
C SER A 644 -9.45 8.82 -15.80
N SER A 645 -10.30 9.00 -14.78
CA SER A 645 -10.37 10.23 -14.00
C SER A 645 -9.38 10.27 -12.84
N SER A 646 -8.70 9.14 -12.57
CA SER A 646 -7.93 8.96 -11.34
C SER A 646 -6.56 9.64 -11.35
N GLY A 647 -6.01 10.02 -12.52
CA GLY A 647 -4.66 10.59 -12.65
C GLY A 647 -3.53 9.56 -12.56
N LEU A 648 -2.29 10.01 -12.75
CA LEU A 648 -1.06 9.21 -12.58
C LEU A 648 -0.38 9.46 -11.23
N PHE A 649 -0.42 10.70 -10.73
CA PHE A 649 0.42 11.16 -9.62
C PHE A 649 -0.25 10.93 -8.26
N TYR A 650 -0.30 9.67 -7.84
CA TYR A 650 -0.77 9.32 -6.50
C TYR A 650 0.24 9.74 -5.45
N LYS A 651 -0.27 10.29 -4.33
CA LYS A 651 0.55 10.52 -3.14
C LYS A 651 0.85 9.17 -2.47
N SER A 652 2.13 8.88 -2.27
CA SER A 652 2.57 7.66 -1.58
C SER A 652 2.36 7.81 -0.07
N SER A 653 2.16 6.68 0.63
CA SER A 653 2.12 6.69 2.09
C SER A 653 3.49 7.06 2.65
N THR A 654 3.55 8.00 3.58
CA THR A 654 4.81 8.40 4.23
C THR A 654 5.42 7.19 4.96
N ARG A 655 6.57 6.71 4.49
CA ARG A 655 7.37 5.69 5.19
C ARG A 655 8.10 6.33 6.37
N GLU A 656 8.18 5.62 7.48
CA GLU A 656 9.00 6.00 8.62
C GLU A 656 10.46 5.63 8.31
N TYR A 657 11.38 6.57 8.51
CA TYR A 657 12.81 6.36 8.30
C TYR A 657 13.57 6.59 9.60
N PHE A 658 14.56 5.74 9.87
CA PHE A 658 15.45 5.85 11.02
C PHE A 658 16.90 6.03 10.55
N GLU A 659 17.51 7.17 10.84
CA GLU A 659 18.91 7.44 10.50
C GLU A 659 19.87 6.86 11.56
N PHE A 660 20.89 6.10 11.14
CA PHE A 660 21.92 5.55 12.01
C PHE A 660 23.30 5.53 11.33
N GLU A 661 24.36 5.46 12.13
CA GLU A 661 25.70 5.27 11.58
C GLU A 661 25.86 3.85 11.04
N HIS A 662 26.29 3.76 9.79
CA HIS A 662 26.47 2.50 9.09
C HIS A 662 27.87 2.46 8.47
N THR A 663 28.50 1.29 8.53
CA THR A 663 29.78 1.05 7.84
C THR A 663 29.55 -0.08 6.87
N TYR A 664 29.85 0.17 5.60
CA TYR A 664 29.77 -0.81 4.53
C TYR A 664 31.01 -0.76 3.67
N GLY A 665 31.67 -1.90 3.44
CA GLY A 665 32.84 -1.97 2.56
C GLY A 665 34.00 -1.08 3.01
N GLY A 666 34.14 -0.85 4.32
CA GLY A 666 35.14 0.04 4.92
C GLY A 666 34.84 1.54 4.82
N ILE A 667 33.68 1.93 4.28
CA ILE A 667 33.21 3.32 4.23
C ILE A 667 32.19 3.54 5.34
N ARG A 668 32.42 4.53 6.21
CA ARG A 668 31.51 4.92 7.29
C ARG A 668 30.66 6.12 6.87
N GLY A 669 29.34 6.00 7.01
CA GLY A 669 28.35 7.01 6.63
C GLY A 669 27.09 6.97 7.51
N ARG A 670 26.07 7.74 7.13
CA ARG A 670 24.75 7.73 7.79
C ARG A 670 23.74 7.10 6.85
N ALA A 671 23.12 6.01 7.29
CA ALA A 671 22.10 5.31 6.53
C ALA A 671 20.72 5.46 7.18
N LEU A 672 19.67 5.42 6.35
CA LEU A 672 18.26 5.40 6.70
C LEU A 672 17.75 3.95 6.67
N ALA A 673 17.30 3.43 7.79
CA ALA A 673 16.51 2.20 7.83
C ALA A 673 15.02 2.53 7.61
N CYS A 674 14.30 1.69 6.87
CA CYS A 674 12.84 1.75 6.79
C CYS A 674 12.22 0.36 6.74
N GLU A 675 10.97 0.27 7.16
CA GLU A 675 10.13 -0.90 6.98
C GLU A 675 9.94 -1.23 5.49
N VAL A 676 10.16 -2.50 5.12
CA VAL A 676 9.80 -3.06 3.82
C VAL A 676 8.52 -3.88 4.01
N PRO A 677 7.41 -3.56 3.32
CA PRO A 677 6.18 -4.35 3.41
C PRO A 677 6.44 -5.82 3.05
N PHE A 678 5.76 -6.79 3.69
CA PHE A 678 6.02 -8.22 3.47
C PHE A 678 5.75 -8.66 2.02
N GLU A 679 4.74 -8.06 1.39
CA GLU A 679 4.41 -8.20 -0.03
C GLU A 679 5.58 -7.77 -0.92
N GLU A 680 6.36 -6.79 -0.47
CA GLU A 680 7.58 -6.33 -1.15
C GLU A 680 8.83 -7.09 -0.70
N ALA A 681 8.83 -7.72 0.48
CA ALA A 681 9.99 -8.46 0.98
C ALA A 681 10.26 -9.75 0.19
N MET A 682 9.26 -10.29 -0.51
CA MET A 682 9.35 -11.54 -1.28
C MET A 682 9.49 -11.30 -2.80
N GLN A 683 10.43 -12.02 -3.43
CA GLN A 683 10.82 -11.86 -4.83
C GLN A 683 9.68 -11.93 -5.86
N HIS A 684 8.58 -12.62 -5.54
CA HIS A 684 7.57 -13.00 -6.53
C HIS A 684 6.31 -12.11 -6.53
N ALA A 685 5.98 -11.45 -5.42
CA ALA A 685 4.73 -10.73 -5.29
C ALA A 685 4.75 -9.37 -6.02
N TYR A 686 5.88 -8.64 -6.00
CA TYR A 686 5.97 -7.32 -6.65
C TYR A 686 5.99 -7.41 -8.19
N ILE A 687 6.53 -8.48 -8.79
CA ILE A 687 6.51 -8.63 -10.25
C ILE A 687 5.06 -8.74 -10.73
N GLN A 688 4.16 -9.32 -9.93
CA GLN A 688 2.78 -9.53 -10.33
C GLN A 688 1.90 -8.27 -10.18
N LEU A 689 2.32 -7.28 -9.38
CA LEU A 689 1.55 -6.06 -9.10
C LEU A 689 0.09 -6.36 -8.76
N LYS A 690 -0.14 -7.35 -7.87
CA LYS A 690 -1.46 -7.95 -7.63
C LYS A 690 -2.52 -6.95 -7.17
N ASP A 691 -2.12 -5.90 -6.46
CA ASP A 691 -3.06 -4.89 -5.91
C ASP A 691 -3.33 -3.73 -6.87
N ASP A 692 -2.58 -3.63 -7.97
CA ASP A 692 -2.76 -2.57 -8.95
C ASP A 692 -3.99 -2.89 -9.84
N PRO A 693 -5.04 -2.04 -9.87
CA PRO A 693 -6.23 -2.25 -10.71
C PRO A 693 -5.94 -2.60 -12.17
N VAL A 694 -4.89 -2.00 -12.75
CA VAL A 694 -4.47 -2.29 -14.13
C VAL A 694 -4.09 -3.76 -14.29
N SER A 695 -3.42 -4.38 -13.31
CA SER A 695 -3.00 -5.79 -13.35
C SER A 695 -4.17 -6.77 -13.34
N HIS A 696 -5.36 -6.34 -12.91
CA HIS A 696 -6.56 -7.17 -12.97
C HIS A 696 -7.27 -7.12 -14.31
N ARG A 697 -6.89 -6.27 -15.27
CA ARG A 697 -7.55 -6.20 -16.59
C ARG A 697 -6.92 -7.20 -17.56
N GLY A 698 -7.73 -7.90 -18.34
CA GLY A 698 -7.24 -8.89 -19.29
C GLY A 698 -6.29 -8.31 -20.34
N TRP A 699 -6.68 -7.21 -20.98
CA TRP A 699 -5.91 -6.57 -22.05
C TRP A 699 -4.53 -6.06 -21.58
N THR A 700 -4.39 -5.62 -20.34
CA THR A 700 -3.16 -5.00 -19.82
C THR A 700 -2.00 -5.98 -19.63
N LEU A 701 -2.27 -7.30 -19.69
CA LEU A 701 -1.21 -8.30 -19.63
C LEU A 701 -0.30 -8.17 -20.84
N GLN A 702 -0.87 -8.15 -22.04
CA GLN A 702 -0.08 -8.04 -23.27
C GLN A 702 0.64 -6.69 -23.35
N GLU A 703 0.01 -5.62 -22.84
CA GLU A 703 0.59 -4.27 -22.80
C GLU A 703 1.92 -4.28 -22.04
N ARG A 704 1.97 -4.93 -20.87
CA ARG A 704 3.21 -5.07 -20.08
C ARG A 704 4.20 -6.05 -20.70
N VAL A 705 3.74 -7.22 -21.14
CA VAL A 705 4.60 -8.30 -21.68
C VAL A 705 5.33 -7.86 -22.94
N LEU A 706 4.66 -7.10 -23.81
CA LEU A 706 5.21 -6.67 -25.10
C LEU A 706 6.08 -5.42 -24.98
N SER A 707 5.83 -4.58 -23.97
CA SER A 707 6.62 -3.37 -23.73
C SER A 707 8.08 -3.68 -23.43
N ARG A 708 8.99 -3.07 -24.21
CA ARG A 708 10.44 -3.15 -24.00
C ARG A 708 10.82 -2.58 -22.64
N ARG A 709 10.19 -1.47 -22.27
CA ARG A 709 10.34 -0.78 -21.00
C ARG A 709 9.02 -0.15 -20.56
N THR A 710 8.76 -0.17 -19.26
CA THR A 710 7.51 0.30 -18.65
C THR A 710 7.82 1.10 -17.41
N LEU A 711 7.25 2.30 -17.29
CA LEU A 711 7.26 3.12 -16.08
C LEU A 711 5.91 3.00 -15.39
N PHE A 712 5.90 2.44 -14.18
CA PHE A 712 4.71 2.23 -13.37
C PHE A 712 4.53 3.36 -12.36
N TYR A 713 3.35 3.96 -12.36
CA TYR A 713 2.86 4.82 -11.29
C TYR A 713 1.89 4.01 -10.40
N SER A 714 2.47 3.27 -9.46
CA SER A 714 1.71 2.46 -8.49
C SER A 714 1.36 3.26 -7.23
N GLY A 715 0.58 2.67 -6.33
CA GLY A 715 0.12 3.31 -5.10
C GLY A 715 1.17 3.55 -4.02
N GLY A 716 2.24 2.76 -4.03
CA GLY A 716 3.31 2.85 -3.03
C GLY A 716 4.52 3.65 -3.49
N GLN A 717 4.93 3.51 -4.74
CA GLN A 717 6.12 4.14 -5.32
C GLN A 717 6.14 4.02 -6.86
N MET A 718 6.99 4.82 -7.53
CA MET A 718 7.28 4.59 -8.93
C MET A 718 8.18 3.36 -9.13
N MET A 719 7.96 2.65 -10.23
CA MET A 719 8.79 1.50 -10.60
C MET A 719 9.10 1.52 -12.09
N PHE A 720 10.24 0.97 -12.48
CA PHE A 720 10.68 0.90 -13.86
C PHE A 720 11.09 -0.52 -14.21
N GLU A 721 10.50 -1.07 -15.25
CA GLU A 721 10.81 -2.40 -15.78
C GLU A 721 11.40 -2.26 -17.17
N CYS A 722 12.50 -2.95 -17.46
CA CYS A 722 13.06 -3.07 -18.80
C CYS A 722 13.61 -4.48 -19.04
N ASN A 723 14.18 -4.76 -20.23
CA ASN A 723 14.74 -6.08 -20.55
C ASN A 723 15.93 -6.49 -19.67
N HIS A 724 16.55 -5.57 -18.94
CA HIS A 724 17.67 -5.87 -18.05
C HIS A 724 17.24 -6.05 -16.58
N GLY A 725 15.98 -5.78 -16.26
CA GLY A 725 15.47 -5.98 -14.89
C GLY A 725 14.44 -4.95 -14.46
N PHE A 726 14.15 -5.00 -13.17
CA PHE A 726 13.19 -4.16 -12.48
C PHE A 726 13.92 -3.20 -11.54
N ARG A 727 13.42 -1.97 -11.41
CA ARG A 727 13.91 -0.92 -10.52
C ARG A 727 12.73 -0.31 -9.78
N LYS A 728 12.94 0.07 -8.53
CA LYS A 728 11.97 0.80 -7.71
C LYS A 728 12.54 2.12 -7.24
N GLU A 729 11.66 3.04 -6.92
CA GLU A 729 12.01 4.38 -6.44
C GLU A 729 12.86 4.34 -5.17
N ASP A 730 12.56 3.39 -4.30
CA ASP A 730 13.33 3.12 -3.08
C ASP A 730 14.70 2.47 -3.33
N GLY A 731 15.16 2.41 -4.58
CA GLY A 731 16.48 1.89 -4.93
C GLY A 731 16.54 0.38 -5.09
N TRP A 732 15.43 -0.33 -4.87
CA TRP A 732 15.41 -1.77 -5.05
C TRP A 732 15.59 -2.14 -6.53
N ALA A 733 16.50 -3.07 -6.81
CA ALA A 733 16.84 -3.51 -8.15
C ALA A 733 16.83 -5.03 -8.20
N ILE A 734 16.11 -5.60 -9.17
CA ILE A 734 16.13 -7.03 -9.44
C ILE A 734 16.60 -7.25 -10.87
N ASP A 735 17.50 -8.20 -11.06
CA ASP A 735 18.07 -8.58 -12.37
C ASP A 735 17.11 -9.46 -13.19
N GLY A 736 15.82 -9.43 -12.86
CA GLY A 736 14.73 -10.15 -13.49
C GLY A 736 13.52 -9.24 -13.76
N ARG A 737 12.66 -9.64 -14.70
CA ARG A 737 11.43 -8.92 -15.08
C ARG A 737 10.25 -9.87 -15.22
N PHE A 738 9.04 -9.32 -15.34
CA PHE A 738 7.85 -10.10 -15.68
C PHE A 738 8.06 -10.88 -16.99
N PRO A 739 7.56 -12.14 -17.10
CA PRO A 739 7.81 -12.98 -18.28
C PRO A 739 7.52 -12.24 -19.59
N ARG A 740 8.50 -12.26 -20.50
CA ARG A 740 8.42 -11.64 -21.83
C ARG A 740 8.28 -12.69 -22.91
N ILE A 741 7.47 -12.38 -23.91
CA ILE A 741 7.46 -13.07 -25.20
C ILE A 741 7.82 -12.02 -26.27
N SER A 742 8.82 -12.31 -27.10
CA SER A 742 9.24 -11.46 -28.22
C SER A 742 9.46 -12.27 -29.49
N SER A 743 9.29 -11.61 -30.64
CA SER A 743 9.52 -12.19 -31.98
C SER A 743 10.98 -12.52 -32.24
N GLN A 744 11.92 -11.76 -31.67
CA GLN A 744 13.36 -12.09 -31.74
C GLN A 744 13.76 -13.10 -30.66
N PRO A 745 14.62 -14.09 -30.98
CA PRO A 745 15.23 -14.98 -30.00
C PRO A 745 15.95 -14.14 -28.92
N GLN A 746 15.70 -14.43 -27.65
CA GLN A 746 16.40 -13.75 -26.57
C GLN A 746 17.90 -14.08 -26.66
N MET A 747 18.74 -13.05 -26.79
CA MET A 747 20.15 -13.20 -26.44
C MET A 747 20.22 -13.31 -24.93
N VAL A 748 20.42 -14.53 -24.42
CA VAL A 748 20.77 -14.74 -23.02
C VAL A 748 22.14 -14.07 -22.83
N SER A 749 22.20 -13.02 -22.02
CA SER A 749 23.48 -12.50 -21.54
C SER A 749 24.08 -13.55 -20.61
N ASN A 750 24.90 -14.43 -21.16
CA ASN A 750 25.75 -15.32 -20.36
C ASN A 750 26.72 -14.45 -19.55
N ASP A 751 26.50 -14.36 -18.23
CA ASP A 751 27.62 -14.18 -17.33
C ASP A 751 28.25 -15.56 -17.10
N GLN A 752 29.42 -15.72 -17.71
CA GLN A 752 30.45 -16.75 -17.49
C GLN A 752 29.99 -18.15 -17.04
N THR A 753 29.38 -18.95 -17.92
CA THR A 753 29.67 -20.40 -17.98
C THR A 753 29.67 -20.89 -19.43
N LYS A 754 30.58 -21.81 -19.72
CA LYS A 754 31.03 -22.25 -21.04
C LYS A 754 29.93 -22.96 -21.85
N ASP A 755 29.95 -22.68 -23.16
CA ASP A 755 29.57 -23.55 -24.29
C ASP A 755 28.47 -24.59 -24.06
N THR A 756 27.23 -24.26 -24.48
CA THR A 756 26.40 -25.10 -25.37
C THR A 756 25.17 -24.32 -25.89
N ASP A 757 24.94 -24.38 -27.20
CA ASP A 757 23.75 -24.00 -28.01
C ASP A 757 22.84 -22.81 -27.59
N LEU A 758 23.00 -21.71 -28.31
CA LEU A 758 22.17 -20.49 -28.27
C LEU A 758 20.83 -20.65 -29.02
N SER A 759 19.93 -21.48 -28.51
CA SER A 759 18.50 -21.44 -28.83
C SER A 759 17.68 -21.70 -27.58
N VAL A 760 16.78 -20.78 -27.21
CA VAL A 760 15.77 -21.03 -26.15
C VAL A 760 15.03 -22.31 -26.51
N SER A 761 15.05 -23.31 -25.64
CA SER A 761 14.40 -24.59 -25.92
C SER A 761 12.88 -24.42 -26.00
N THR A 762 12.21 -25.21 -26.84
CA THR A 762 10.74 -25.24 -26.95
C THR A 762 10.06 -25.38 -25.58
N SER A 763 10.67 -26.15 -24.68
CA SER A 763 10.19 -26.35 -23.30
C SER A 763 10.18 -25.08 -22.47
N GLU A 764 11.21 -24.23 -22.57
CA GLU A 764 11.26 -22.95 -21.85
C GLU A 764 10.24 -21.95 -22.39
N LEU A 765 10.06 -21.92 -23.72
CA LEU A 765 9.08 -21.07 -24.36
C LEU A 765 7.65 -21.42 -23.93
N LEU A 766 7.32 -22.71 -23.93
CA LEU A 766 6.03 -23.23 -23.43
C LEU A 766 5.86 -22.94 -21.93
N ARG A 767 6.90 -23.11 -21.12
CA ARG A 767 6.87 -22.75 -19.69
C ARG A 767 6.49 -21.27 -19.49
N SER A 768 7.10 -20.35 -20.24
CA SER A 768 6.77 -18.93 -20.18
C SER A 768 5.32 -18.66 -20.62
N TRP A 769 4.84 -19.31 -21.68
CA TRP A 769 3.46 -19.19 -22.12
C TRP A 769 2.45 -19.60 -21.05
N TYR A 770 2.66 -20.74 -20.39
CA TYR A 770 1.74 -21.21 -19.35
C TYR A 770 1.80 -20.38 -18.07
N GLN A 771 2.97 -19.84 -17.70
CA GLN A 771 3.08 -18.87 -16.62
C GLN A 771 2.25 -17.61 -16.92
N LEU A 772 2.26 -17.15 -18.17
CA LEU A 772 1.42 -16.03 -18.61
C LEU A 772 -0.06 -16.40 -18.61
N LEU A 773 -0.45 -17.59 -19.07
CA LEU A 773 -1.85 -18.05 -19.03
C LEU A 773 -2.39 -18.18 -17.60
N ALA A 774 -1.59 -18.71 -16.67
CA ALA A 774 -1.95 -18.78 -15.25
C ALA A 774 -2.21 -17.37 -14.69
N THR A 775 -1.36 -16.40 -15.05
CA THR A 775 -1.52 -14.98 -14.65
C THR A 775 -2.69 -14.30 -15.37
N TYR A 776 -2.99 -14.70 -16.60
CA TYR A 776 -4.07 -14.17 -17.42
C TYR A 776 -5.44 -14.62 -16.94
N GLY A 777 -5.54 -15.90 -16.53
CA GLY A 777 -6.80 -16.57 -16.27
C GLY A 777 -7.75 -15.79 -15.36
N GLY A 778 -7.23 -15.30 -14.23
CA GLY A 778 -7.96 -14.52 -13.21
C GLY A 778 -8.20 -13.04 -13.54
N ARG A 779 -7.74 -12.54 -14.69
CA ARG A 779 -7.95 -11.13 -15.07
C ARG A 779 -9.37 -10.91 -15.59
N LYS A 780 -9.95 -9.78 -15.19
CA LYS A 780 -11.30 -9.31 -15.52
C LYS A 780 -11.37 -8.75 -16.94
N LEU A 781 -12.44 -9.07 -17.63
CA LEU A 781 -12.78 -8.54 -18.96
C LEU A 781 -14.09 -7.77 -18.87
N THR A 782 -14.17 -6.64 -19.58
CA THR A 782 -15.42 -5.88 -19.71
C THR A 782 -16.40 -6.60 -20.64
N LYS A 783 -15.88 -7.16 -21.74
CA LYS A 783 -16.64 -8.02 -22.67
C LYS A 783 -16.11 -9.45 -22.53
N PRO A 784 -16.94 -10.42 -22.11
CA PRO A 784 -16.49 -11.80 -21.97
C PRO A 784 -15.83 -12.36 -23.22
N SER A 785 -16.36 -12.04 -24.42
CA SER A 785 -15.86 -12.44 -25.74
C SER A 785 -14.38 -12.10 -26.00
N ASP A 786 -13.80 -11.15 -25.26
CA ASP A 786 -12.42 -10.69 -25.47
C ASP A 786 -11.35 -11.65 -24.93
N LYS A 787 -11.72 -12.82 -24.37
CA LYS A 787 -10.78 -13.75 -23.71
C LYS A 787 -9.62 -14.21 -24.60
N LEU A 788 -9.90 -14.59 -25.85
CA LEU A 788 -8.85 -14.93 -26.82
C LEU A 788 -8.24 -13.68 -27.48
N PRO A 789 -9.05 -12.70 -27.95
CA PRO A 789 -8.54 -11.43 -28.49
C PRO A 789 -7.50 -10.72 -27.61
N ALA A 790 -7.71 -10.68 -26.28
CA ALA A 790 -6.85 -9.96 -25.34
C ALA A 790 -5.45 -10.57 -25.15
N VAL A 791 -5.20 -11.78 -25.67
CA VAL A 791 -3.88 -12.42 -25.69
C VAL A 791 -3.42 -12.79 -27.11
N SER A 792 -4.20 -12.40 -28.13
CA SER A 792 -3.96 -12.76 -29.54
C SER A 792 -2.57 -12.35 -30.05
N GLY A 793 -2.07 -11.19 -29.64
CA GLY A 793 -0.71 -10.76 -29.95
C GLY A 793 0.35 -11.73 -29.42
N LEU A 794 0.25 -12.13 -28.15
CA LEU A 794 1.17 -13.09 -27.54
C LEU A 794 1.08 -14.46 -28.23
N ALA A 795 -0.14 -14.91 -28.53
CA ALA A 795 -0.37 -16.16 -29.26
C ALA A 795 0.27 -16.14 -30.66
N SER A 796 0.22 -15.00 -31.37
CA SER A 796 0.83 -14.87 -32.69
C SER A 796 2.35 -15.06 -32.67
N ILE A 797 3.05 -14.47 -31.69
CA ILE A 797 4.50 -14.64 -31.53
C ILE A 797 4.83 -16.09 -31.19
N MET A 798 4.04 -16.69 -30.30
CA MET A 798 4.23 -18.09 -29.91
C MET A 798 4.01 -19.04 -31.07
N ALA A 799 2.98 -18.82 -31.89
CA ALA A 799 2.71 -19.62 -33.10
C ALA A 799 3.90 -19.59 -34.06
N GLU A 800 4.47 -18.41 -34.31
CA GLU A 800 5.67 -18.24 -35.13
C GLU A 800 6.88 -18.98 -34.55
N ARG A 801 7.13 -18.82 -33.25
CA ARG A 801 8.30 -19.42 -32.58
C ARG A 801 8.20 -20.92 -32.36
N LEU A 802 7.01 -21.45 -32.12
CA LEU A 802 6.74 -22.88 -32.02
C LEU A 802 6.59 -23.53 -33.40
N ASN A 803 6.37 -22.73 -34.44
CA ASN A 803 5.95 -23.20 -35.76
C ASN A 803 4.74 -24.15 -35.65
N ASP A 804 3.73 -23.71 -34.89
CA ASP A 804 2.53 -24.49 -34.59
C ASP A 804 1.25 -23.66 -34.79
N GLU A 805 0.14 -24.35 -35.00
CA GLU A 805 -1.17 -23.76 -35.22
C GLU A 805 -1.89 -23.52 -33.88
N TYR A 806 -2.40 -22.31 -33.70
CA TYR A 806 -3.20 -21.94 -32.53
C TYR A 806 -4.67 -22.32 -32.74
N VAL A 807 -5.21 -23.14 -31.85
CA VAL A 807 -6.56 -23.71 -31.96
C VAL A 807 -7.35 -23.39 -30.70
N ALA A 808 -8.09 -22.28 -30.74
CA ALA A 808 -8.98 -21.82 -29.67
C ALA A 808 -8.35 -21.88 -28.27
N GLY A 809 -7.12 -21.39 -28.08
CA GLY A 809 -6.43 -21.41 -26.78
C GLY A 809 -5.23 -22.35 -26.71
N HIS A 810 -5.18 -23.37 -27.57
CA HIS A 810 -4.21 -24.47 -27.50
C HIS A 810 -3.27 -24.53 -28.70
N TRP A 811 -2.16 -25.27 -28.56
CA TRP A 811 -1.26 -25.57 -29.68
C TRP A 811 -1.64 -26.91 -30.31
N ARG A 812 -1.82 -26.96 -31.64
CA ARG A 812 -2.35 -28.16 -32.33
C ARG A 812 -1.50 -29.39 -32.06
N SER A 813 -0.17 -29.26 -32.04
CA SER A 813 0.72 -30.40 -31.77
C SER A 813 0.68 -30.90 -30.31
N LEU A 814 0.17 -30.09 -29.38
CA LEU A 814 0.18 -30.35 -27.94
C LEU A 814 -1.22 -30.58 -27.34
N LEU A 815 -2.28 -30.61 -28.17
CA LEU A 815 -3.67 -30.76 -27.72
C LEU A 815 -3.85 -31.90 -26.71
N ILE A 816 -3.36 -33.11 -26.97
CA ILE A 816 -3.53 -34.26 -26.06
C ILE A 816 -2.94 -33.99 -24.66
N THR A 817 -1.83 -33.25 -24.59
CA THR A 817 -1.17 -32.90 -23.34
C THR A 817 -1.73 -31.65 -22.66
N GLU A 818 -2.42 -30.77 -23.39
CA GLU A 818 -2.98 -29.51 -22.86
C GLU A 818 -4.47 -29.56 -22.53
N LEU A 819 -5.24 -30.42 -23.20
CA LEU A 819 -6.65 -30.67 -22.91
C LEU A 819 -6.93 -30.98 -21.43
N PRO A 820 -6.08 -31.72 -20.68
CA PRO A 820 -6.26 -31.92 -19.25
C PRO A 820 -5.73 -30.74 -18.43
N TRP A 821 -5.99 -29.50 -18.86
CA TRP A 821 -5.75 -28.32 -18.04
C TRP A 821 -6.55 -28.43 -16.73
N GLN A 822 -5.94 -28.01 -15.63
CA GLN A 822 -6.49 -28.11 -14.29
C GLN A 822 -7.28 -26.85 -13.95
N PRO A 823 -8.54 -26.98 -13.53
CA PRO A 823 -9.30 -25.84 -13.04
C PRO A 823 -8.74 -25.39 -11.68
N GLY A 824 -8.30 -24.13 -11.57
CA GLY A 824 -8.03 -23.46 -10.30
C GLY A 824 -9.28 -22.71 -9.83
N ASP A 825 -9.11 -21.52 -9.25
CA ASP A 825 -10.19 -20.60 -8.89
C ASP A 825 -10.87 -20.06 -10.16
N CYS A 826 -11.67 -20.90 -10.81
CA CYS A 826 -12.29 -20.60 -12.10
C CYS A 826 -13.80 -20.81 -12.13
N LYS A 827 -14.49 -20.14 -13.05
CA LYS A 827 -15.95 -20.18 -13.21
C LYS A 827 -16.28 -20.20 -14.70
N ARG A 828 -17.11 -21.15 -15.12
CA ARG A 828 -17.61 -21.22 -16.49
C ARG A 828 -18.55 -20.04 -16.79
N VAL A 829 -18.37 -19.43 -17.96
CA VAL A 829 -19.25 -18.35 -18.43
C VAL A 829 -20.53 -18.92 -19.06
N PRO A 830 -21.72 -18.33 -18.82
CA PRO A 830 -22.98 -18.82 -19.38
C PRO A 830 -23.06 -18.70 -20.91
N GLU A 831 -22.54 -17.60 -21.46
CA GLU A 831 -22.53 -17.36 -22.90
C GLU A 831 -21.42 -18.14 -23.60
N TYR A 832 -21.69 -18.61 -24.82
CA TYR A 832 -20.65 -19.24 -25.63
C TYR A 832 -19.55 -18.22 -25.96
N ARG A 833 -18.31 -18.61 -25.67
CA ARG A 833 -17.10 -17.81 -25.91
C ARG A 833 -15.99 -18.60 -26.58
N ALA A 834 -15.84 -19.85 -26.17
CA ALA A 834 -14.88 -20.80 -26.69
C ALA A 834 -15.42 -22.21 -26.45
N PRO A 835 -14.93 -23.22 -27.19
CA PRO A 835 -15.29 -24.61 -26.98
C PRO A 835 -15.06 -25.07 -25.53
N SER A 836 -15.84 -26.01 -25.02
CA SER A 836 -15.74 -26.41 -23.60
C SER A 836 -14.39 -27.02 -23.21
N TRP A 837 -13.68 -27.57 -24.20
CA TRP A 837 -12.33 -28.11 -24.07
C TRP A 837 -11.24 -27.03 -24.02
N SER A 838 -11.54 -25.80 -24.43
CA SER A 838 -10.63 -24.66 -24.31
C SER A 838 -10.60 -24.10 -22.89
N TRP A 839 -9.41 -23.77 -22.39
CA TRP A 839 -9.26 -23.00 -21.16
C TRP A 839 -9.93 -21.62 -21.25
N ALA A 840 -10.11 -21.07 -22.45
CA ALA A 840 -10.80 -19.80 -22.65
C ALA A 840 -12.32 -19.92 -22.41
N SER A 841 -12.88 -21.12 -22.16
CA SER A 841 -14.29 -21.28 -21.80
C SER A 841 -14.62 -20.94 -20.34
N VAL A 842 -13.62 -20.64 -19.50
CA VAL A 842 -13.77 -20.28 -18.09
C VAL A 842 -13.04 -18.98 -17.75
N ASP A 843 -13.49 -18.27 -16.71
CA ASP A 843 -12.77 -17.16 -16.09
C ASP A 843 -12.11 -17.63 -14.81
N GLY A 844 -10.84 -17.30 -14.57
CA GLY A 844 -10.08 -17.75 -13.41
C GLY A 844 -8.78 -18.47 -13.75
N GLY A 845 -8.00 -18.79 -12.72
CA GLY A 845 -6.70 -19.43 -12.88
C GLY A 845 -6.82 -20.85 -13.44
N ILE A 846 -5.97 -21.18 -14.42
CA ILE A 846 -5.83 -22.54 -14.94
C ILE A 846 -4.38 -23.01 -14.82
N GLY A 847 -4.20 -24.29 -14.51
CA GLY A 847 -2.90 -24.93 -14.47
C GLY A 847 -2.71 -25.86 -15.67
N ILE A 848 -1.53 -25.87 -16.28
CA ILE A 848 -1.17 -26.87 -17.29
C ILE A 848 0.00 -27.66 -16.75
N ARG A 849 -0.19 -28.98 -16.55
CA ARG A 849 0.85 -29.87 -16.03
C ARG A 849 1.90 -30.13 -17.10
N LEU A 850 2.89 -29.26 -17.20
CA LEU A 850 4.14 -29.59 -17.87
C LEU A 850 5.05 -30.37 -16.90
N LYS A 851 4.85 -31.67 -16.78
CA LYS A 851 5.97 -32.56 -16.43
C LYS A 851 6.39 -33.30 -17.69
N GLY A 852 7.17 -32.60 -18.51
CA GLY A 852 7.83 -33.16 -19.67
C GLY A 852 8.86 -34.20 -19.23
N SER A 853 8.44 -35.47 -19.28
CA SER A 853 9.25 -36.70 -19.38
C SER A 853 8.50 -37.95 -18.89
N GLY A 854 7.31 -37.79 -18.28
CA GLY A 854 6.64 -38.87 -17.54
C GLY A 854 5.26 -39.31 -18.04
N TYR A 855 4.80 -38.90 -19.23
CA TYR A 855 3.49 -39.30 -19.75
C TYR A 855 3.53 -39.69 -21.24
N SER A 856 2.75 -40.71 -21.61
CA SER A 856 2.56 -41.17 -22.99
C SER A 856 1.10 -41.04 -23.44
N PRO A 857 0.81 -40.57 -24.67
CA PRO A 857 -0.55 -40.40 -25.16
C PRO A 857 -1.25 -41.74 -25.43
N LEU A 858 -2.52 -41.83 -25.02
CA LEU A 858 -3.45 -42.92 -25.31
C LEU A 858 -4.59 -42.49 -26.24
N ALA A 859 -4.82 -41.18 -26.37
CA ALA A 859 -5.76 -40.61 -27.33
C ALA A 859 -5.02 -39.94 -28.51
N GLU A 860 -5.74 -39.74 -29.61
CA GLU A 860 -5.25 -39.11 -30.83
C GLU A 860 -6.28 -38.11 -31.37
N VAL A 861 -5.80 -36.92 -31.74
CA VAL A 861 -6.61 -35.92 -32.44
C VAL A 861 -6.68 -36.30 -33.91
N LEU A 862 -7.91 -36.49 -34.41
CA LEU A 862 -8.16 -36.82 -35.83
C LEU A 862 -8.40 -35.57 -36.67
N ASP A 863 -9.16 -34.62 -36.14
CA ASP A 863 -9.48 -33.35 -36.81
C ASP A 863 -9.81 -32.27 -35.78
N VAL A 864 -9.51 -31.01 -36.10
CA VAL A 864 -9.89 -29.85 -35.29
C VAL A 864 -10.34 -28.73 -36.21
N LYS A 865 -11.53 -28.20 -35.97
CA LYS A 865 -12.13 -27.11 -36.73
C LYS A 865 -12.57 -26.01 -35.78
N VAL A 866 -12.13 -24.79 -36.05
CA VAL A 866 -12.47 -23.59 -35.27
C VAL A 866 -12.99 -22.53 -36.25
N ASN A 867 -14.20 -22.03 -36.00
CA ASN A 867 -14.79 -20.94 -36.78
C ASN A 867 -14.53 -19.62 -36.05
N LEU A 868 -13.97 -18.65 -36.77
CA LEU A 868 -13.63 -17.33 -36.26
C LEU A 868 -14.74 -16.34 -36.61
N LYS A 869 -14.97 -15.36 -35.73
CA LYS A 869 -15.90 -14.26 -36.02
C LYS A 869 -15.30 -13.25 -37.00
N GLY A 870 -13.99 -13.04 -36.90
CA GLY A 870 -13.23 -12.11 -37.72
C GLY A 870 -12.12 -12.83 -38.49
N THR A 871 -11.16 -12.06 -38.97
CA THR A 871 -10.03 -12.56 -39.80
C THR A 871 -8.81 -12.96 -38.98
N ASN A 872 -8.74 -12.56 -37.70
CA ASN A 872 -7.63 -12.87 -36.81
C ASN A 872 -7.69 -14.34 -36.32
N PRO A 873 -6.72 -15.22 -36.67
CA PRO A 873 -6.72 -16.63 -36.25
C PRO A 873 -6.56 -16.85 -34.75
N TYR A 874 -6.14 -15.82 -34.01
CA TYR A 874 -5.97 -15.85 -32.56
C TYR A 874 -7.10 -15.11 -31.82
N GLY A 875 -8.15 -14.70 -32.55
CA GLY A 875 -9.22 -13.82 -32.08
C GLY A 875 -10.46 -14.53 -31.54
N GLU A 876 -11.62 -13.87 -31.65
CA GLU A 876 -12.91 -14.36 -31.16
C GLU A 876 -13.39 -15.57 -31.98
N VAL A 877 -13.82 -16.62 -31.28
CA VAL A 877 -14.29 -17.88 -31.86
C VAL A 877 -15.82 -17.96 -31.76
N THR A 878 -16.47 -18.40 -32.83
CA THR A 878 -17.93 -18.63 -32.86
C THR A 878 -18.31 -20.09 -32.70
N GLU A 879 -17.40 -21.02 -33.01
CA GLU A 879 -17.59 -22.46 -32.87
C GLU A 879 -16.24 -23.18 -32.85
N GLY A 880 -16.14 -24.32 -32.16
CA GLY A 880 -14.99 -25.21 -32.31
C GLY A 880 -15.33 -26.66 -32.02
N ARG A 881 -14.86 -27.56 -32.87
CA ARG A 881 -15.13 -29.00 -32.86
C ARG A 881 -13.82 -29.75 -32.93
N LEU A 882 -13.63 -30.68 -32.00
CA LEU A 882 -12.44 -31.52 -31.91
C LEU A 882 -12.84 -32.99 -32.04
N LEU A 883 -12.45 -33.63 -33.15
CA LEU A 883 -12.65 -35.05 -33.37
C LEU A 883 -11.47 -35.82 -32.75
N ILE A 884 -11.76 -36.62 -31.72
CA ILE A 884 -10.74 -37.32 -30.93
C ILE A 884 -11.07 -38.80 -30.80
N GLN A 885 -10.04 -39.64 -30.93
CA GLN A 885 -10.14 -41.08 -30.71
C GLN A 885 -9.37 -41.45 -29.44
N GLY A 886 -10.01 -42.14 -28.49
CA GLY A 886 -9.33 -42.53 -27.25
C GLY A 886 -10.12 -43.53 -26.42
N PRO A 887 -9.47 -44.22 -25.47
CA PRO A 887 -10.14 -45.10 -24.52
C PRO A 887 -11.15 -44.29 -23.69
N MET A 888 -12.34 -44.84 -23.44
CA MET A 888 -13.41 -44.15 -22.74
C MET A 888 -14.10 -45.06 -21.72
N GLN A 889 -14.34 -44.54 -20.52
CA GLN A 889 -15.02 -45.24 -19.42
C GLN A 889 -16.27 -44.48 -19.01
N ARG A 890 -17.42 -45.15 -18.86
CA ARG A 890 -18.63 -44.51 -18.32
C ARG A 890 -18.49 -44.28 -16.82
N LEU A 891 -18.95 -43.12 -16.36
CA LEU A 891 -18.93 -42.68 -14.97
C LEU A 891 -20.35 -42.65 -14.39
N CYS A 892 -20.45 -42.86 -13.08
CA CYS A 892 -21.66 -42.68 -12.30
C CYS A 892 -21.42 -41.62 -11.22
N LEU A 893 -22.38 -40.73 -11.05
CA LEU A 893 -22.39 -39.76 -9.96
C LEU A 893 -22.87 -40.43 -8.67
N SER A 894 -22.07 -40.37 -7.60
CA SER A 894 -22.50 -40.80 -6.28
C SER A 894 -22.83 -39.58 -5.43
N THR A 895 -24.06 -39.48 -4.96
CA THR A 895 -24.50 -38.49 -3.98
C THR A 895 -24.58 -39.06 -2.57
N GLU A 896 -24.16 -40.32 -2.37
CA GLU A 896 -24.16 -40.96 -1.07
C GLU A 896 -23.10 -40.32 -0.17
N GLY A 897 -23.52 -39.78 0.99
CA GLY A 897 -22.64 -39.02 1.87
C GLY A 897 -22.25 -37.61 1.39
N TRP A 898 -22.80 -37.15 0.26
CA TRP A 898 -22.56 -35.78 -0.23
C TRP A 898 -23.34 -34.75 0.60
N ASP A 899 -22.61 -33.90 1.32
CA ASP A 899 -23.12 -32.74 2.03
C ASP A 899 -22.33 -31.49 1.61
N PRO A 900 -22.87 -30.65 0.70
CA PRO A 900 -22.16 -29.48 0.18
C PRO A 900 -21.99 -28.37 1.24
N ASP A 901 -22.72 -28.42 2.36
CA ASP A 901 -22.63 -27.42 3.44
C ASP A 901 -21.57 -27.78 4.50
N ARG A 902 -20.94 -28.96 4.43
CA ARG A 902 -19.85 -29.34 5.35
C ARG A 902 -18.54 -28.58 5.05
N PRO A 903 -17.82 -28.11 6.09
CA PRO A 903 -16.47 -27.60 5.95
C PRO A 903 -15.52 -28.63 5.33
N ARG A 904 -14.58 -28.13 4.54
CA ARG A 904 -13.84 -28.89 3.53
C ARG A 904 -12.88 -29.97 4.04
N LEU A 905 -12.50 -29.93 5.31
CA LEU A 905 -11.35 -30.69 5.82
C LEU A 905 -11.69 -32.14 6.21
N SER A 906 -12.94 -32.57 6.08
CA SER A 906 -13.29 -33.99 6.12
C SER A 906 -13.31 -34.56 4.69
N SER A 907 -12.68 -35.72 4.47
CA SER A 907 -12.81 -36.50 3.23
C SER A 907 -14.25 -36.98 2.94
N GLN A 908 -15.24 -36.54 3.73
CA GLN A 908 -16.62 -37.01 3.78
C GLN A 908 -17.64 -35.93 3.32
N GLY A 909 -17.23 -34.94 2.53
CA GLY A 909 -18.11 -33.82 2.12
C GLY A 909 -17.90 -33.28 0.70
N SER A 910 -17.32 -34.07 -0.21
CA SER A 910 -17.13 -33.67 -1.61
C SER A 910 -17.90 -34.61 -2.55
N LEU A 911 -18.36 -34.09 -3.69
CA LEU A 911 -19.04 -34.86 -4.73
C LEU A 911 -18.11 -35.92 -5.33
N VAL A 912 -18.45 -37.20 -5.18
CA VAL A 912 -17.63 -38.34 -5.63
C VAL A 912 -18.17 -38.92 -6.94
N LEU A 913 -17.25 -39.35 -7.82
CA LEU A 913 -17.57 -40.10 -9.03
C LEU A 913 -17.07 -41.54 -8.89
N CYS A 914 -17.84 -42.49 -9.38
CA CYS A 914 -17.45 -43.89 -9.48
C CYS A 914 -17.36 -44.32 -10.95
N THR A 915 -16.47 -45.27 -11.26
CA THR A 915 -16.48 -45.93 -12.58
C THR A 915 -17.60 -46.97 -12.62
N THR A 916 -18.26 -47.15 -13.77
CA THR A 916 -19.27 -48.21 -13.91
C THR A 916 -18.68 -49.62 -13.92
N SER A 917 -17.36 -49.76 -14.00
CA SER A 917 -16.65 -51.05 -14.08
C SER A 917 -16.35 -51.62 -12.69
N THR A 918 -15.89 -50.80 -11.74
CA THR A 918 -15.51 -51.27 -10.39
C THR A 918 -16.30 -50.61 -9.26
N TYR A 919 -17.03 -49.52 -9.55
CA TYR A 919 -17.70 -48.67 -8.56
C TYR A 919 -16.77 -48.03 -7.53
N LEU A 920 -15.46 -48.08 -7.74
CA LEU A 920 -14.48 -47.41 -6.88
C LEU A 920 -14.53 -45.89 -7.06
N GLU A 921 -14.38 -45.20 -5.94
CA GLU A 921 -14.42 -43.75 -5.86
C GLU A 921 -13.22 -43.11 -6.56
N THR A 922 -13.49 -42.00 -7.23
CA THR A 922 -12.48 -41.15 -7.87
C THR A 922 -12.73 -39.71 -7.44
N ARG A 923 -11.65 -38.93 -7.33
CA ARG A 923 -11.70 -37.51 -6.93
C ARG A 923 -11.46 -36.61 -8.15
N PRO A 924 -12.53 -36.19 -8.84
CA PRO A 924 -12.41 -35.28 -9.97
C PRO A 924 -12.07 -33.86 -9.53
N GLN A 925 -11.54 -33.08 -10.47
CA GLN A 925 -11.47 -31.62 -10.38
C GLN A 925 -12.45 -31.05 -11.42
N TYR A 926 -13.47 -30.34 -10.95
CA TYR A 926 -14.54 -29.80 -11.79
C TYR A 926 -14.20 -28.40 -12.30
N ASP A 927 -14.81 -27.98 -13.42
CA ASP A 927 -14.62 -26.64 -14.03
C ASP A 927 -15.32 -25.49 -13.27
N PHE A 928 -15.26 -25.52 -11.94
CA PHE A 928 -15.69 -24.43 -11.07
C PHE A 928 -14.79 -24.34 -9.84
N ASP A 929 -14.75 -23.16 -9.25
CA ASP A 929 -13.98 -22.84 -8.06
C ASP A 929 -14.57 -23.57 -6.86
N ALA A 930 -13.92 -24.67 -6.49
CA ALA A 930 -14.28 -25.43 -5.32
C ALA A 930 -13.85 -24.75 -4.00
N PHE A 931 -13.05 -23.68 -4.05
CA PHE A 931 -12.56 -22.88 -2.92
C PHE A 931 -13.38 -21.61 -2.66
N ALA A 932 -14.29 -21.24 -3.56
CA ALA A 932 -15.12 -20.05 -3.39
C ALA A 932 -15.95 -20.07 -2.10
N ASP A 933 -16.13 -18.90 -1.47
CA ASP A 933 -17.02 -18.73 -0.31
C ASP A 933 -18.46 -19.23 -0.59
N ASP A 934 -18.88 -19.24 -1.86
CA ASP A 934 -20.17 -19.74 -2.32
C ASP A 934 -20.14 -21.18 -2.90
N ARG A 935 -19.08 -21.97 -2.64
CA ARG A 935 -18.90 -23.37 -3.07
C ARG A 935 -20.19 -24.21 -2.95
N PRO A 936 -20.92 -24.24 -1.82
CA PRO A 936 -22.12 -25.09 -1.71
C PRO A 936 -23.17 -24.80 -2.78
N ARG A 937 -23.28 -23.52 -3.17
CA ARG A 937 -24.20 -23.09 -4.24
C ARG A 937 -23.69 -23.51 -5.63
N LEU A 938 -22.39 -23.38 -5.88
CA LEU A 938 -21.77 -23.78 -7.15
C LEU A 938 -21.86 -25.29 -7.37
N GLU A 939 -21.53 -26.09 -6.35
CA GLU A 939 -21.62 -27.56 -6.42
C GLU A 939 -23.04 -28.05 -6.68
N ARG A 940 -24.04 -27.52 -5.96
CA ARG A 940 -25.45 -27.90 -6.20
C ARG A 940 -25.89 -27.58 -7.63
N LYS A 941 -25.53 -26.39 -8.13
CA LYS A 941 -25.83 -26.02 -9.53
C LYS A 941 -25.14 -26.95 -10.52
N PHE A 942 -23.90 -27.34 -10.25
CA PHE A 942 -23.17 -28.28 -11.09
C PHE A 942 -23.85 -29.64 -11.12
N VAL A 943 -24.19 -30.24 -9.97
CA VAL A 943 -24.92 -31.52 -9.88
C VAL A 943 -26.25 -31.44 -10.64
N GLN A 944 -27.03 -30.38 -10.44
CA GLN A 944 -28.28 -30.15 -11.17
C GLN A 944 -28.06 -30.05 -12.69
N SER A 945 -26.96 -29.46 -13.14
CA SER A 945 -26.62 -29.33 -14.56
C SER A 945 -26.21 -30.66 -15.23
N LEU A 946 -25.99 -31.71 -14.43
CA LEU A 946 -25.65 -33.05 -14.91
C LEU A 946 -26.84 -34.01 -14.89
N ASP A 947 -27.99 -33.60 -14.34
CA ASP A 947 -29.16 -34.48 -14.22
C ASP A 947 -29.64 -34.96 -15.59
N GLY A 948 -29.84 -36.27 -15.72
CA GLY A 948 -30.23 -36.92 -16.98
C GLY A 948 -29.17 -36.96 -18.08
N LEU A 949 -27.93 -36.53 -17.84
CA LEU A 949 -26.83 -36.59 -18.81
C LEU A 949 -25.93 -37.82 -18.61
N GLU A 950 -25.36 -38.33 -19.70
CA GLU A 950 -24.38 -39.42 -19.64
C GLU A 950 -22.97 -38.88 -19.42
N LEU A 951 -22.30 -39.35 -18.37
CA LEU A 951 -20.94 -38.96 -17.98
C LEU A 951 -19.90 -40.01 -18.41
N TYR A 952 -18.77 -39.54 -18.92
CA TYR A 952 -17.66 -40.39 -19.35
C TYR A 952 -16.31 -39.79 -18.95
N ALA A 953 -15.33 -40.67 -18.77
CA ALA A 953 -13.92 -40.35 -18.69
C ALA A 953 -13.26 -40.67 -20.03
N LEU A 954 -12.76 -39.67 -20.75
CA LEU A 954 -11.94 -39.84 -21.95
C LEU A 954 -10.46 -39.85 -21.54
N ILE A 955 -9.82 -41.01 -21.65
CA ILE A 955 -8.46 -41.24 -21.16
C ILE A 955 -7.45 -40.73 -22.17
N LEU A 956 -6.64 -39.74 -21.80
CA LEU A 956 -5.72 -39.05 -22.70
C LEU A 956 -4.28 -39.53 -22.56
N LEU A 957 -3.81 -39.70 -21.33
CA LEU A 957 -2.39 -39.92 -21.01
C LEU A 957 -2.21 -41.06 -20.00
N ALA A 958 -1.11 -41.80 -20.11
CA ALA A 958 -0.63 -42.78 -19.13
C ALA A 958 0.72 -42.35 -18.55
N CYS A 959 0.95 -42.56 -17.26
CA CYS A 959 2.23 -42.27 -16.60
C CYS A 959 3.33 -43.26 -17.05
N SER A 960 4.52 -42.76 -17.35
CA SER A 960 5.64 -43.53 -17.93
C SER A 960 6.58 -44.15 -16.90
N HIS A 961 6.47 -43.79 -15.61
CA HIS A 961 7.39 -44.23 -14.54
C HIS A 961 6.91 -45.45 -13.71
N GLY A 962 6.01 -46.27 -14.25
CA GLY A 962 5.63 -47.55 -13.64
C GLY A 962 4.54 -47.45 -12.57
N GLU A 963 3.88 -46.30 -12.47
CA GLU A 963 2.67 -46.11 -11.67
C GLU A 963 1.45 -46.29 -12.60
N ASP A 964 0.51 -47.17 -12.23
CA ASP A 964 -0.76 -47.45 -12.95
C ASP A 964 -1.71 -46.24 -12.89
N HIS A 965 -1.29 -45.09 -13.42
CA HIS A 965 -1.99 -43.82 -13.32
C HIS A 965 -2.26 -43.21 -14.70
N TYR A 966 -3.49 -42.74 -14.88
CA TYR A 966 -3.99 -42.15 -16.12
C TYR A 966 -4.60 -40.78 -15.87
N ILE A 967 -4.47 -39.89 -16.85
CA ILE A 967 -5.14 -38.58 -16.87
C ILE A 967 -6.26 -38.64 -17.90
N ALA A 968 -7.47 -38.27 -17.47
CA ALA A 968 -8.66 -38.28 -18.32
C ALA A 968 -9.47 -36.98 -18.21
N LEU A 969 -10.17 -36.65 -19.29
CA LEU A 969 -11.20 -35.60 -19.28
C LEU A 969 -12.51 -36.17 -18.76
N MET A 970 -13.15 -35.43 -17.87
CA MET A 970 -14.55 -35.66 -17.53
C MET A 970 -15.39 -34.96 -18.58
N ILE A 971 -16.19 -35.73 -19.32
CA ILE A 971 -17.03 -35.24 -20.41
C ILE A 971 -18.47 -35.69 -20.22
N VAL A 972 -19.41 -34.88 -20.67
CA VAL A 972 -20.83 -35.22 -20.70
C VAL A 972 -21.33 -35.23 -22.13
N ARG A 973 -22.22 -36.16 -22.43
CA ARG A 973 -22.85 -36.28 -23.74
C ARG A 973 -24.08 -35.37 -23.83
N GLU A 974 -24.10 -34.50 -24.84
CA GLU A 974 -25.22 -33.60 -25.09
C GLU A 974 -26.41 -34.34 -25.71
N GLN A 975 -27.61 -34.03 -25.20
CA GLN A 975 -28.84 -34.60 -25.72
C GLN A 975 -29.17 -33.99 -27.10
N GLY A 976 -29.40 -34.85 -28.09
CA GLY A 976 -29.84 -34.43 -29.44
C GLY A 976 -28.72 -34.34 -30.50
N SER A 977 -27.50 -33.94 -30.15
CA SER A 977 -26.37 -33.90 -31.11
C SER A 977 -25.46 -35.12 -31.05
N GLY A 978 -25.39 -35.81 -29.90
CA GLY A 978 -24.45 -36.91 -29.67
C GLY A 978 -23.00 -36.46 -29.49
N GLU A 979 -22.77 -35.15 -29.38
CA GLU A 979 -21.48 -34.53 -29.11
C GLU A 979 -21.21 -34.48 -27.61
N TYR A 980 -19.99 -34.09 -27.23
CA TYR A 980 -19.52 -34.14 -25.86
C TYR A 980 -18.95 -32.79 -25.44
N ARG A 981 -19.27 -32.33 -24.23
CA ARG A 981 -18.61 -31.18 -23.61
C ARG A 981 -17.75 -31.61 -22.42
N ARG A 982 -16.60 -30.95 -22.24
CA ARG A 982 -15.72 -31.09 -21.07
C ARG A 982 -16.33 -30.39 -19.87
N VAL A 983 -16.25 -31.03 -18.70
CA VAL A 983 -16.78 -30.53 -17.42
C VAL A 983 -15.78 -30.65 -16.26
N GLY A 984 -14.60 -31.20 -16.52
CA GLY A 984 -13.52 -31.32 -15.54
C GLY A 984 -12.44 -32.30 -15.99
N ILE A 985 -11.59 -32.66 -15.04
CA ILE A 985 -10.51 -33.65 -15.21
C ILE A 985 -10.55 -34.67 -14.07
N LEU A 986 -9.98 -35.84 -14.31
CA LEU A 986 -9.83 -36.86 -13.29
C LEU A 986 -8.53 -37.65 -13.47
N THR A 987 -8.01 -38.15 -12.35
CA THR A 987 -6.94 -39.13 -12.32
C THR A 987 -7.54 -40.50 -12.06
N LEU A 988 -7.13 -41.49 -12.84
CA LEU A 988 -7.61 -42.87 -12.77
C LEU A 988 -6.44 -43.82 -12.57
N THR A 989 -6.73 -45.01 -12.05
CA THR A 989 -5.79 -46.14 -11.95
C THR A 989 -6.35 -47.42 -12.56
N ASP A 990 -5.50 -48.41 -12.79
CA ASP A 990 -5.93 -49.76 -13.19
C ASP A 990 -6.98 -50.34 -12.22
N GLU A 991 -6.83 -50.09 -10.91
CA GLU A 991 -7.80 -50.50 -9.90
C GLU A 991 -9.15 -49.82 -10.10
N THR A 992 -9.17 -48.49 -10.26
CA THR A 992 -10.43 -47.76 -10.49
C THR A 992 -11.09 -48.15 -11.81
N LEU A 993 -10.31 -48.52 -12.82
CA LEU A 993 -10.84 -48.90 -14.12
C LEU A 993 -11.26 -50.37 -14.18
N GLY A 994 -10.54 -51.28 -13.51
CA GLY A 994 -10.70 -52.73 -13.66
C GLY A 994 -10.20 -53.27 -14.99
N TRP A 995 -9.52 -52.45 -15.80
CA TRP A 995 -8.90 -52.80 -17.08
C TRP A 995 -7.77 -51.82 -17.40
N LYS A 996 -6.90 -52.18 -18.36
CA LYS A 996 -5.74 -51.39 -18.77
C LYS A 996 -5.98 -50.65 -20.09
N PRO A 997 -6.15 -49.31 -20.08
CA PRO A 997 -6.33 -48.50 -21.28
C PRO A 997 -5.27 -48.69 -22.37
N GLY A 998 -4.02 -48.94 -21.98
CA GLY A 998 -2.92 -49.18 -22.91
C GLY A 998 -3.08 -50.44 -23.75
N GLU A 999 -3.81 -51.44 -23.27
CA GLU A 999 -4.00 -52.73 -23.96
C GLU A 999 -5.16 -52.70 -24.97
N GLN A 1000 -6.04 -51.69 -24.92
CA GLN A 1000 -7.15 -51.56 -25.86
C GLN A 1000 -6.64 -51.24 -27.27
N ARG A 1001 -7.04 -52.05 -28.26
CA ARG A 1001 -6.62 -51.86 -29.66
C ARG A 1001 -7.15 -50.55 -30.21
N LYS A 1002 -6.35 -49.86 -31.03
CA LYS A 1002 -6.72 -48.55 -31.59
C LYS A 1002 -8.08 -48.57 -32.32
N GLY A 1003 -8.38 -49.61 -33.09
CA GLY A 1003 -9.65 -49.74 -33.81
C GLY A 1003 -10.89 -49.97 -32.93
N GLU A 1004 -10.71 -50.29 -31.65
CA GLU A 1004 -11.80 -50.48 -30.68
C GLU A 1004 -12.08 -49.20 -29.88
N ARG A 1005 -11.22 -48.18 -30.00
CA ARG A 1005 -11.35 -46.91 -29.29
C ARG A 1005 -12.45 -46.06 -29.94
N PRO A 1006 -13.42 -45.54 -29.18
CA PRO A 1006 -14.47 -44.69 -29.71
C PRO A 1006 -13.89 -43.40 -30.30
N ILE A 1007 -14.57 -42.91 -31.34
CA ILE A 1007 -14.34 -41.59 -31.93
C ILE A 1007 -15.49 -40.70 -31.48
N ILE A 1008 -15.16 -39.57 -30.86
CA ILE A 1008 -16.14 -38.60 -30.37
C ILE A 1008 -15.81 -37.20 -30.87
N THR A 1009 -16.81 -36.32 -30.86
CA THR A 1009 -16.63 -34.89 -31.13
C THR A 1009 -16.77 -34.11 -29.82
N LEU A 1010 -15.71 -33.42 -29.42
CA LEU A 1010 -15.72 -32.46 -28.32
C LEU A 1010 -16.08 -31.06 -28.84
N ILE A 1011 -16.98 -30.37 -28.14
CA ILE A 1011 -17.51 -29.03 -28.47
C ILE A 1011 -17.24 -27.99 -27.40
#